data_AF-A0A952GWA2-F1
#
_entry.id   AF-A0A952GWA2-F1
#
_cell.length_a   1.000
_cell.length_b   1.000
_cell.length_c   1.000
_cell.angle_alpha   90.00
_cell.angle_beta   90.00
_cell.angle_gamma   90.00
#
_symmetry.space_group_name_H-M   'P 1'
#
loop_
_entity.id
_entity.type
_entity.pdbx_description
1 polymer ?
#
loop_
_entity_poly.entity_id
_entity_poly.type
_entity_poly.pdbx_seq_one_letter_code
_entity_poly.pdbx_strand_id
1 'polypeptide(L)'
;MTGVADLNQRLQELHARTAETPLFNPVFQLGLELSRRIESGALTLDGVEALIAELECEGLLARGRRLARLVAPVELEANRERIEVQEDEADFAAFAARWSHPVAHIVFTAHPTFLLSRAQSAAVADAASAGELTEATVCIAPAERDTITLDYEHGAAMAAIARAQDARDSINSLLLEHAGVRWPGGWRGLRPLPFRFATWVGYDMDGRTDIGWTTSLRYRLMEKAERLERYVEALRADAPAIADRLARAAALTSAMAERFAGDLSDPQALSEAANAFTAEHSDKLISLASIVAELEGLADQAPEETARRLLIVAAGMRADGLGMGWIHFRVNSSQLHNAIRRRIDPEGKLDLASQAALVRMRELLAEARPLRANFAALAIESSTAIRQFLTMVQILRHIDADAPIRMLVAECEQPATVLAALYFARLFGIEDKVDVSPLMETESALEHGGRFLDALLQEPAYRDYARTRGRVSIETGFSDAGRFVGQIPAALAIERLQGRLAEAMVANGLTDVAALIFNTHGESMGRGAHPASFADRLSWPLSPWARRRYSRAGIRLEPEVSFQGGDGYLFFGTPELALATLTRFAELPPGTTDPAAPTDPFYRRTDLSLDFYRAIRRFQHDLLVSATYSRAVTAFGLGLLNDTGSRKSRRQSDLAADRQMSLRQIRAIPHNAILQQLGYPVNVIGGFGTAAEGNVEASAGLLRESARGQQLVRLLRAANSYASIKTVAAFGELFNSAYWASRPYRGDEQGIADGCLALAEYLTKDD
;
A
#
# COMPACT_ATOMS: atom_id res chain seq x y z
N MET A 1 1.57 -40.83 12.06
CA MET A 1 1.56 -39.41 11.64
C MET A 1 0.74 -39.30 10.37
N THR A 2 -0.57 -39.14 10.52
CA THR A 2 -1.54 -39.04 9.41
C THR A 2 -2.17 -37.66 9.32
N GLY A 3 -2.01 -36.81 10.34
CA GLY A 3 -2.45 -35.40 10.33
C GLY A 3 -1.38 -34.45 10.86
N VAL A 4 -1.61 -33.14 10.74
CA VAL A 4 -0.69 -32.07 11.17
C VAL A 4 -0.47 -32.10 12.69
N ALA A 5 -1.50 -32.45 13.47
CA ALA A 5 -1.36 -32.62 14.91
C ALA A 5 -0.28 -33.65 15.29
N ASP A 6 -0.20 -34.78 14.60
CA ASP A 6 0.84 -35.79 14.82
C ASP A 6 2.23 -35.26 14.45
N LEU A 7 2.32 -34.46 13.38
CA LEU A 7 3.58 -33.84 12.95
C LEU A 7 4.06 -32.81 13.97
N ASN A 8 3.14 -32.02 14.53
CA ASN A 8 3.44 -31.07 15.59
C ASN A 8 3.93 -31.78 16.85
N GLN A 9 3.25 -32.85 17.27
CA GLN A 9 3.70 -33.67 18.40
C GLN A 9 5.08 -34.27 18.13
N ARG A 10 5.29 -34.85 16.94
CA ARG A 10 6.58 -35.44 16.56
C ARG A 10 7.68 -34.39 16.54
N LEU A 11 7.41 -33.19 16.03
CA LEU A 11 8.37 -32.09 16.01
C LEU A 11 8.77 -31.69 17.43
N GLN A 12 7.83 -31.64 18.39
CA GLN A 12 8.10 -31.37 19.79
C GLN A 12 9.00 -32.44 20.43
N GLU A 13 8.74 -33.72 20.15
CA GLU A 13 9.59 -34.83 20.61
C GLU A 13 11.02 -34.71 20.06
N LEU A 14 11.16 -34.43 18.76
CA LEU A 14 12.46 -34.21 18.13
C LEU A 14 13.14 -32.96 18.72
N HIS A 15 12.38 -31.91 19.03
CA HIS A 15 12.94 -30.68 19.59
C HIS A 15 13.63 -30.92 20.94
N ALA A 16 13.11 -31.82 21.78
CA ALA A 16 13.75 -32.18 23.05
C ALA A 16 15.18 -32.73 22.88
N ARG A 17 15.47 -33.37 21.74
CA ARG A 17 16.82 -33.90 21.42
C ARG A 17 17.85 -32.82 21.11
N THR A 18 17.44 -31.58 20.89
CA THR A 18 18.38 -30.45 20.75
C THR A 18 19.19 -30.20 22.03
N ALA A 19 18.70 -30.67 23.18
CA ALA A 19 19.45 -30.65 24.44
C ALA A 19 20.61 -31.66 24.45
N GLU A 20 20.53 -32.73 23.66
CA GLU A 20 21.58 -33.76 23.56
C GLU A 20 22.73 -33.30 22.66
N THR A 21 22.40 -32.59 21.57
CA THR A 21 23.40 -32.06 20.64
C THR A 21 22.92 -30.78 19.94
N PRO A 22 23.72 -29.70 19.95
CA PRO A 22 23.34 -28.45 19.29
C PRO A 22 23.27 -28.58 17.76
N LEU A 23 23.95 -29.57 17.18
CA LEU A 23 23.95 -29.87 15.74
C LEU A 23 22.65 -30.55 15.28
N PHE A 24 21.88 -31.15 16.21
CA PHE A 24 20.63 -31.79 15.82
C PHE A 24 19.62 -30.74 15.34
N ASN A 25 19.00 -31.04 14.20
CA ASN A 25 17.98 -30.21 13.59
C ASN A 25 16.64 -30.97 13.54
N PRO A 26 15.67 -30.63 14.40
CA PRO A 26 14.40 -31.35 14.47
C PRO A 26 13.55 -31.18 13.21
N VAL A 27 13.66 -30.03 12.54
CA VAL A 27 12.92 -29.74 11.29
C VAL A 27 13.46 -30.62 10.17
N PHE A 28 14.79 -30.67 10.02
CA PHE A 28 15.44 -31.51 9.02
C PHE A 28 15.16 -33.00 9.27
N GLN A 29 15.24 -33.44 10.53
CA GLN A 29 14.95 -34.82 10.90
C GLN A 29 13.49 -35.20 10.59
N LEU A 30 12.52 -34.32 10.88
CA LEU A 30 11.13 -34.56 10.53
C LEU A 30 10.94 -34.64 9.01
N GLY A 31 11.58 -33.74 8.25
CA GLY A 31 11.58 -33.79 6.79
C GLY A 31 12.14 -35.10 6.23
N LEU A 32 13.22 -35.62 6.84
CA LEU A 32 13.79 -36.93 6.51
C LEU A 32 12.81 -38.08 6.83
N GLU A 33 12.17 -38.06 8.00
CA GLU A 33 11.16 -39.05 8.40
C GLU A 33 9.97 -39.07 7.43
N LEU A 34 9.51 -37.90 6.98
CA LEU A 34 8.47 -37.78 5.95
C LEU A 34 8.94 -38.31 4.59
N SER A 35 10.13 -37.93 4.15
CA SER A 35 10.70 -38.38 2.87
C SER A 35 10.82 -39.92 2.81
N ARG A 36 11.22 -40.58 3.90
CA ARG A 36 11.30 -42.05 3.97
C ARG A 36 9.94 -42.73 3.92
N ARG A 37 8.93 -42.09 4.49
CA ARG A 37 7.55 -42.60 4.43
C ARG A 37 6.98 -42.48 3.01
N ILE A 38 7.35 -41.44 2.27
CA ILE A 38 7.00 -41.32 0.85
C ILE A 38 7.68 -42.43 0.05
N GLU A 39 8.99 -42.62 0.24
CA GLU A 39 9.78 -43.64 -0.45
C GLU A 39 9.26 -45.07 -0.20
N SER A 40 8.89 -45.39 1.04
CA SER A 40 8.34 -46.71 1.39
C SER A 40 6.85 -46.88 1.02
N GLY A 41 6.19 -45.84 0.49
CA GLY A 41 4.75 -45.84 0.22
C GLY A 41 3.86 -45.74 1.47
N ALA A 42 4.45 -45.61 2.67
CA ALA A 42 3.73 -45.42 3.93
C ALA A 42 3.08 -44.02 4.08
N LEU A 43 3.43 -43.09 3.20
CA LEU A 43 2.77 -41.79 3.00
C LEU A 43 2.60 -41.57 1.49
N THR A 44 1.37 -41.57 1.01
CA THR A 44 1.04 -41.31 -0.39
C THR A 44 1.08 -39.82 -0.70
N LEU A 45 1.14 -39.44 -1.98
CA LEU A 45 1.03 -38.03 -2.39
C LEU A 45 -0.32 -37.43 -2.01
N ASP A 46 -1.42 -38.18 -2.14
CA ASP A 46 -2.74 -37.76 -1.63
C ASP A 46 -2.72 -37.49 -0.11
N GLY A 47 -1.94 -38.28 0.64
CA GLY A 47 -1.72 -38.04 2.06
C GLY A 47 -0.93 -36.76 2.34
N VAL A 48 0.03 -36.41 1.49
CA VAL A 48 0.74 -35.12 1.56
C VAL A 48 -0.19 -33.96 1.20
N GLU A 49 -1.03 -34.13 0.18
CA GLU A 49 -2.04 -33.14 -0.22
C GLU A 49 -3.04 -32.89 0.91
N ALA A 50 -3.50 -33.94 1.61
CA ALA A 50 -4.36 -33.82 2.77
C ALA A 50 -3.70 -33.02 3.92
N LEU A 51 -2.39 -33.25 4.19
CA LEU A 51 -1.63 -32.47 5.18
C LEU A 51 -1.49 -31.00 4.77
N ILE A 52 -1.28 -30.73 3.48
CA ILE A 52 -1.22 -29.36 2.95
C ILE A 52 -2.59 -28.68 3.10
N ALA A 53 -3.69 -29.37 2.82
CA ALA A 53 -5.04 -28.85 2.98
C ALA A 53 -5.35 -28.52 4.45
N GLU A 54 -4.91 -29.35 5.40
CA GLU A 54 -5.03 -29.07 6.84
C GLU A 54 -4.23 -27.81 7.24
N LEU A 55 -2.98 -27.65 6.76
CA LEU A 55 -2.17 -26.44 6.98
C LEU A 55 -2.77 -25.19 6.33
N GLU A 56 -3.34 -25.33 5.14
CA GLU A 56 -4.03 -24.25 4.44
C GLU A 56 -5.25 -23.79 5.25
N CYS A 57 -6.07 -24.73 5.73
CA CYS A 57 -7.20 -24.48 6.61
C CYS A 57 -6.77 -23.74 7.89
N GLU A 58 -5.74 -24.21 8.59
CA GLU A 58 -5.18 -23.52 9.76
C GLU A 58 -4.74 -22.09 9.41
N GLY A 59 -4.11 -21.90 8.25
CA GLY A 59 -3.67 -20.61 7.75
C GLY A 59 -4.83 -19.65 7.46
N LEU A 60 -5.93 -20.13 6.88
CA LEU A 60 -7.13 -19.33 6.64
C LEU A 60 -7.81 -18.93 7.96
N LEU A 61 -7.94 -19.87 8.90
CA LEU A 61 -8.47 -19.61 10.25
C LEU A 61 -7.63 -18.57 11.00
N ALA A 62 -6.30 -18.68 10.94
CA ALA A 62 -5.39 -17.72 11.56
C ALA A 62 -5.54 -16.32 10.96
N ARG A 63 -5.76 -16.21 9.64
CA ARG A 63 -6.03 -14.92 8.96
C ARG A 63 -7.35 -14.32 9.43
N GLY A 64 -8.43 -15.09 9.45
CA GLY A 64 -9.74 -14.62 9.91
C GLY A 64 -9.73 -14.17 11.37
N ARG A 65 -9.09 -14.94 12.27
CA ARG A 65 -8.91 -14.56 13.69
C ARG A 65 -8.11 -13.27 13.85
N ARG A 66 -7.02 -13.11 13.09
CA ARG A 66 -6.20 -11.89 13.10
C ARG A 66 -7.02 -10.70 12.61
N LEU A 67 -7.75 -10.86 11.52
CA LEU A 67 -8.58 -9.81 10.94
C LEU A 67 -9.65 -9.33 11.93
N ALA A 68 -10.48 -10.25 12.43
CA ALA A 68 -11.52 -9.96 13.41
C ALA A 68 -10.95 -9.26 14.66
N ARG A 69 -9.83 -9.75 15.20
CA ARG A 69 -9.15 -9.14 16.35
C ARG A 69 -8.68 -7.71 16.08
N LEU A 70 -8.15 -7.43 14.89
CA LEU A 70 -7.61 -6.11 14.57
C LEU A 70 -8.72 -5.06 14.52
N VAL A 71 -9.86 -5.37 13.93
CA VAL A 71 -10.95 -4.40 13.74
C VAL A 71 -12.05 -4.48 14.79
N ALA A 72 -11.93 -5.40 15.77
CA ALA A 72 -12.97 -5.66 16.76
C ALA A 72 -13.49 -4.40 17.48
N PRO A 73 -14.81 -4.32 17.76
CA PRO A 73 -15.86 -5.26 17.36
C PRO A 73 -16.18 -5.16 15.87
N VAL A 74 -16.73 -6.24 15.29
CA VAL A 74 -17.09 -6.26 13.85
C VAL A 74 -18.58 -5.96 13.64
N GLU A 75 -19.43 -6.30 14.61
CA GLU A 75 -20.87 -6.05 14.57
C GLU A 75 -21.23 -4.62 14.17
N LEU A 76 -22.23 -4.49 13.28
CA LEU A 76 -22.63 -3.20 12.73
C LEU A 76 -23.08 -2.23 13.82
N GLU A 77 -24.05 -2.63 14.65
CA GLU A 77 -24.62 -1.75 15.69
C GLU A 77 -23.57 -1.33 16.73
N ALA A 78 -22.68 -2.24 17.14
CA ALA A 78 -21.58 -1.90 18.04
C ALA A 78 -20.60 -0.87 17.43
N ASN A 79 -20.39 -0.89 16.11
CA ASN A 79 -19.60 0.12 15.44
C ASN A 79 -20.36 1.44 15.28
N ARG A 80 -21.67 1.41 15.02
CA ARG A 80 -22.52 2.61 14.95
C ARG A 80 -22.54 3.36 16.28
N GLU A 81 -22.64 2.65 17.40
CA GLU A 81 -22.53 3.22 18.75
C GLU A 81 -21.13 3.84 19.01
N ARG A 82 -20.07 3.20 18.49
CA ARG A 82 -18.69 3.67 18.64
C ARG A 82 -18.32 4.85 17.76
N ILE A 83 -19.11 5.14 16.72
CA ILE A 83 -19.06 6.41 15.99
C ILE A 83 -19.73 7.47 16.89
N GLU A 84 -19.16 7.62 18.08
CA GLU A 84 -19.63 8.49 19.13
C GLU A 84 -19.05 9.88 18.84
N VAL A 85 -19.94 10.79 18.45
CA VAL A 85 -19.66 12.21 18.45
C VAL A 85 -19.53 12.62 19.91
N GLN A 86 -18.31 12.97 20.33
CA GLN A 86 -18.03 13.33 21.73
C GLN A 86 -19.01 14.43 22.20
N GLU A 87 -19.66 14.23 23.35
CA GLU A 87 -20.57 15.21 23.96
C GLU A 87 -19.89 16.56 24.26
N ASP A 88 -18.56 16.54 24.38
CA ASP A 88 -17.68 17.68 24.65
C ASP A 88 -17.47 18.63 23.45
N GLU A 89 -18.07 18.35 22.28
CA GLU A 89 -18.01 19.29 21.17
C GLU A 89 -18.87 20.53 21.47
N ALA A 90 -18.16 21.62 21.78
CA ALA A 90 -18.70 22.85 22.37
C ALA A 90 -19.75 23.56 21.49
N ASP A 91 -19.59 23.49 20.15
CA ASP A 91 -20.53 24.07 19.19
C ASP A 91 -20.51 23.36 17.81
N PHE A 92 -21.49 23.69 16.96
CA PHE A 92 -21.62 23.13 15.61
C PHE A 92 -20.41 23.44 14.72
N ALA A 93 -19.74 24.57 14.93
CA ALA A 93 -18.62 24.98 14.09
C ALA A 93 -17.40 24.09 14.30
N ALA A 94 -17.10 23.73 15.55
CA ALA A 94 -16.07 22.76 15.89
C ALA A 94 -16.39 21.37 15.32
N PHE A 95 -17.64 20.92 15.45
CA PHE A 95 -18.11 19.65 14.89
C PHE A 95 -17.97 19.61 13.36
N ALA A 96 -18.46 20.64 12.67
CA ALA A 96 -18.33 20.76 11.23
C ALA A 96 -16.86 20.81 10.80
N ALA A 97 -16.01 21.58 11.48
CA ALA A 97 -14.59 21.66 11.15
C ALA A 97 -13.86 20.31 11.28
N ARG A 98 -14.19 19.51 12.30
CA ARG A 98 -13.64 18.16 12.49
C ARG A 98 -14.03 17.23 11.35
N TRP A 99 -15.31 17.19 11.00
CA TRP A 99 -15.85 16.20 10.08
C TRP A 99 -15.89 16.64 8.62
N SER A 100 -15.60 17.90 8.30
CA SER A 100 -15.44 18.40 6.93
C SER A 100 -14.04 18.19 6.35
N HIS A 101 -13.14 17.53 7.10
CA HIS A 101 -11.82 17.14 6.63
C HIS A 101 -11.60 15.64 6.83
N PRO A 102 -10.95 14.95 5.87
CA PRO A 102 -10.68 13.53 6.02
C PRO A 102 -9.83 13.25 7.25
N VAL A 103 -10.28 12.34 8.10
CA VAL A 103 -9.47 11.81 9.20
C VAL A 103 -8.36 10.89 8.65
N ALA A 104 -8.63 10.26 7.50
CA ALA A 104 -7.68 9.46 6.75
C ALA A 104 -8.03 9.41 5.25
N HIS A 105 -7.00 9.33 4.43
CA HIS A 105 -7.07 8.93 3.04
C HIS A 105 -6.64 7.47 2.91
N ILE A 106 -7.44 6.66 2.22
CA ILE A 106 -7.21 5.22 2.08
C ILE A 106 -6.98 4.90 0.60
N VAL A 107 -5.82 4.32 0.30
CA VAL A 107 -5.39 4.02 -1.07
C VAL A 107 -5.39 2.52 -1.31
N PHE A 108 -6.19 2.06 -2.26
CA PHE A 108 -6.24 0.66 -2.67
C PHE A 108 -5.17 0.38 -3.73
N THR A 109 -4.35 -0.63 -3.46
CA THR A 109 -3.12 -0.90 -4.21
C THR A 109 -3.08 -2.34 -4.69
N ALA A 110 -2.55 -2.64 -5.87
CA ALA A 110 -2.46 -4.02 -6.36
C ALA A 110 -1.45 -4.89 -5.57
N HIS A 111 -1.68 -6.20 -5.51
CA HIS A 111 -0.68 -7.20 -5.09
C HIS A 111 -0.43 -8.19 -6.22
N PRO A 112 0.81 -8.46 -6.62
CA PRO A 112 1.08 -9.22 -7.83
C PRO A 112 0.77 -10.72 -7.73
N THR A 113 0.51 -11.25 -6.53
CA THR A 113 0.29 -12.69 -6.33
C THR A 113 -1.10 -13.08 -5.87
N PHE A 114 -1.92 -12.16 -5.33
CA PHE A 114 -3.19 -12.46 -4.63
C PHE A 114 -3.19 -13.85 -3.98
N LEU A 115 -2.51 -13.97 -2.83
CA LEU A 115 -2.17 -15.28 -2.26
C LEU A 115 -3.40 -16.20 -2.06
N LEU A 116 -4.52 -15.62 -1.66
CA LEU A 116 -5.79 -16.30 -1.50
C LEU A 116 -6.59 -16.24 -2.80
N SER A 117 -7.27 -17.34 -3.15
CA SER A 117 -8.31 -17.28 -4.19
C SER A 117 -9.45 -16.34 -3.77
N ARG A 118 -10.28 -15.92 -4.72
CA ARG A 118 -11.47 -15.11 -4.44
C ARG A 118 -12.40 -15.83 -3.46
N ALA A 119 -12.57 -17.13 -3.62
CA ALA A 119 -13.42 -17.94 -2.75
C ALA A 119 -12.85 -18.01 -1.32
N GLN A 120 -11.54 -18.20 -1.18
CA GLN A 120 -10.87 -18.19 0.13
C GLN A 120 -10.93 -16.82 0.80
N SER A 121 -10.72 -15.75 0.01
CA SER A 121 -10.82 -14.37 0.52
C SER A 121 -12.22 -14.06 1.04
N ALA A 122 -13.26 -14.48 0.30
CA ALA A 122 -14.66 -14.36 0.72
C ALA A 122 -14.92 -15.16 2.00
N ALA A 123 -14.56 -16.44 2.04
CA ALA A 123 -14.76 -17.29 3.22
C ALA A 123 -14.09 -16.74 4.48
N VAL A 124 -12.86 -16.21 4.37
CA VAL A 124 -12.15 -15.57 5.48
C VAL A 124 -12.87 -14.30 5.95
N ALA A 125 -13.31 -13.45 5.02
CA ALA A 125 -13.98 -12.20 5.34
C ALA A 125 -15.37 -12.45 5.95
N ASP A 126 -16.16 -13.35 5.37
CA ASP A 126 -17.49 -13.71 5.82
C ASP A 126 -17.43 -14.34 7.23
N ALA A 127 -16.54 -15.30 7.46
CA ALA A 127 -16.38 -15.92 8.77
C ALA A 127 -15.85 -14.94 9.84
N ALA A 128 -14.96 -14.03 9.47
CA ALA A 128 -14.50 -12.97 10.39
C ALA A 128 -15.61 -11.97 10.73
N SER A 129 -16.55 -11.75 9.80
CA SER A 129 -17.70 -10.86 9.99
C SER A 129 -18.77 -11.47 10.88
N ALA A 130 -19.11 -12.74 10.63
CA ALA A 130 -20.10 -13.49 11.40
C ALA A 130 -19.59 -13.92 12.79
N GLY A 131 -18.28 -13.82 13.05
CA GLY A 131 -17.67 -14.34 14.28
C GLY A 131 -17.56 -15.88 14.32
N GLU A 132 -17.87 -16.57 13.22
CA GLU A 132 -17.91 -18.03 13.11
C GLU A 132 -16.64 -18.57 12.46
N LEU A 133 -15.48 -18.40 13.10
CA LEU A 133 -14.18 -18.84 12.58
C LEU A 133 -13.92 -20.33 12.85
N THR A 134 -14.60 -21.20 12.10
CA THR A 134 -14.52 -22.66 12.19
C THR A 134 -14.09 -23.29 10.87
N GLU A 135 -13.69 -24.57 10.90
CA GLU A 135 -13.28 -25.30 9.68
C GLU A 135 -14.44 -25.36 8.66
N ALA A 136 -15.67 -25.53 9.15
CA ALA A 136 -16.87 -25.65 8.31
C ALA A 136 -17.23 -24.38 7.54
N THR A 137 -16.78 -23.20 8.01
CA THR A 137 -17.06 -21.91 7.37
C THR A 137 -15.91 -21.45 6.48
N VAL A 138 -14.67 -21.66 6.93
CA VAL A 138 -13.48 -21.11 6.27
C VAL A 138 -12.84 -22.10 5.30
N CYS A 139 -12.78 -23.38 5.67
CA CYS A 139 -11.94 -24.37 4.97
C CYS A 139 -12.65 -25.10 3.84
N ILE A 140 -13.93 -24.79 3.61
CA ILE A 140 -14.72 -25.32 2.49
C ILE A 140 -14.41 -24.61 1.16
N ALA A 141 -13.68 -23.49 1.20
CA ALA A 141 -13.38 -22.71 0.01
C ALA A 141 -12.41 -23.47 -0.91
N PRO A 142 -12.67 -23.55 -2.22
CA PRO A 142 -11.76 -24.21 -3.17
C PRO A 142 -10.39 -23.52 -3.20
N ALA A 143 -9.35 -24.35 -3.22
CA ALA A 143 -7.95 -23.93 -3.34
C ALA A 143 -7.53 -23.65 -4.80
N GLU A 144 -8.45 -23.82 -5.76
CA GLU A 144 -8.20 -23.50 -7.17
C GLU A 144 -7.84 -22.02 -7.33
N ARG A 145 -6.77 -21.76 -8.07
CA ARG A 145 -6.21 -20.42 -8.21
C ARG A 145 -6.91 -19.61 -9.28
N ASP A 146 -7.16 -18.35 -8.95
CA ASP A 146 -7.58 -17.37 -9.94
C ASP A 146 -6.43 -17.00 -10.89
N THR A 147 -6.75 -16.75 -12.16
CA THR A 147 -5.83 -16.08 -13.07
C THR A 147 -5.79 -14.59 -12.75
N ILE A 148 -4.66 -14.12 -12.22
CA ILE A 148 -4.49 -12.72 -11.81
C ILE A 148 -4.13 -11.85 -13.02
N THR A 149 -5.16 -11.32 -13.69
CA THR A 149 -5.05 -10.29 -14.73
C THR A 149 -5.17 -8.89 -14.14
N LEU A 150 -4.81 -7.85 -14.90
CA LEU A 150 -5.05 -6.48 -14.45
C LEU A 150 -6.55 -6.16 -14.28
N ASP A 151 -7.43 -6.72 -15.12
CA ASP A 151 -8.89 -6.61 -14.96
C ASP A 151 -9.36 -7.27 -13.65
N TYR A 152 -8.74 -8.38 -13.23
CA TYR A 152 -8.98 -8.97 -11.91
C TYR A 152 -8.56 -8.02 -10.78
N GLU A 153 -7.34 -7.47 -10.85
CA GLU A 153 -6.84 -6.52 -9.84
C GLU A 153 -7.75 -5.30 -9.72
N HIS A 154 -8.19 -4.74 -10.86
CA HIS A 154 -9.09 -3.58 -10.92
C HIS A 154 -10.45 -3.91 -10.32
N GLY A 155 -11.08 -5.01 -10.73
CA GLY A 155 -12.38 -5.44 -10.19
C GLY A 155 -12.35 -5.71 -8.69
N ALA A 156 -11.27 -6.32 -8.18
CA ALA A 156 -11.08 -6.53 -6.75
C ALA A 156 -10.94 -5.20 -5.98
N ALA A 157 -10.25 -4.20 -6.56
CA ALA A 157 -10.14 -2.87 -5.97
C ALA A 157 -11.50 -2.15 -5.96
N MET A 158 -12.27 -2.22 -7.05
CA MET A 158 -13.59 -1.59 -7.16
C MET A 158 -14.56 -2.15 -6.11
N ALA A 159 -14.59 -3.47 -5.94
CA ALA A 159 -15.43 -4.11 -4.93
C ALA A 159 -15.07 -3.67 -3.50
N ALA A 160 -13.78 -3.57 -3.17
CA ALA A 160 -13.32 -3.11 -1.86
C ALA A 160 -13.65 -1.61 -1.63
N ILE A 161 -13.45 -0.77 -2.65
CA ILE A 161 -13.78 0.66 -2.60
C ILE A 161 -15.29 0.86 -2.45
N ALA A 162 -16.12 0.11 -3.16
CA ALA A 162 -17.58 0.20 -3.06
C ALA A 162 -18.05 -0.03 -1.62
N ARG A 163 -17.56 -1.08 -0.95
CA ARG A 163 -17.89 -1.34 0.47
C ARG A 163 -17.34 -0.26 1.41
N ALA A 164 -16.16 0.28 1.12
CA ALA A 164 -15.60 1.40 1.88
C ALA A 164 -16.45 2.68 1.72
N GLN A 165 -16.98 2.96 0.53
CA GLN A 165 -17.93 4.04 0.28
C GLN A 165 -19.22 3.84 1.07
N ASP A 166 -19.80 2.64 1.04
CA ASP A 166 -21.04 2.34 1.78
C ASP A 166 -20.84 2.51 3.30
N ALA A 167 -19.68 2.08 3.82
CA ALA A 167 -19.30 2.30 5.21
C ALA A 167 -19.13 3.79 5.54
N ARG A 168 -18.48 4.57 4.67
CA ARG A 168 -18.38 6.04 4.84
C ARG A 168 -19.76 6.70 4.81
N ASP A 169 -20.63 6.30 3.90
CA ASP A 169 -21.95 6.88 3.76
C ASP A 169 -22.83 6.53 4.98
N SER A 170 -22.63 5.37 5.59
CA SER A 170 -23.20 5.00 6.90
C SER A 170 -22.70 5.92 8.02
N ILE A 171 -21.40 6.22 8.06
CA ILE A 171 -20.81 7.18 9.01
C ILE A 171 -21.39 8.59 8.78
N ASN A 172 -21.48 9.05 7.53
CA ASN A 172 -22.07 10.35 7.19
C ASN A 172 -23.53 10.46 7.65
N SER A 173 -24.30 9.37 7.52
CA SER A 173 -25.67 9.30 8.02
C SER A 173 -25.74 9.56 9.53
N LEU A 174 -24.90 8.88 10.31
CA LEU A 174 -24.82 9.06 11.77
C LEU A 174 -24.39 10.49 12.16
N LEU A 175 -23.43 11.06 11.44
CA LEU A 175 -22.97 12.44 11.68
C LEU A 175 -24.09 13.46 11.40
N LEU A 176 -24.84 13.28 10.32
CA LEU A 176 -25.97 14.15 9.98
C LEU A 176 -27.13 13.99 10.97
N GLU A 177 -27.42 12.77 11.41
CA GLU A 177 -28.41 12.49 12.45
C GLU A 177 -28.04 13.16 13.77
N HIS A 178 -26.81 12.97 14.24
CA HIS A 178 -26.32 13.61 15.46
C HIS A 178 -26.41 15.14 15.35
N ALA A 179 -25.98 15.71 14.22
CA ALA A 179 -26.07 17.13 13.99
C ALA A 179 -27.52 17.64 13.97
N GLY A 180 -28.44 16.86 13.39
CA GLY A 180 -29.88 17.17 13.37
C GLY A 180 -30.50 17.25 14.76
N VAL A 181 -30.13 16.31 15.64
CA VAL A 181 -30.59 16.29 17.03
C VAL A 181 -29.99 17.45 17.84
N ARG A 182 -28.67 17.69 17.74
CA ARG A 182 -27.97 18.65 18.60
C ARG A 182 -28.05 20.10 18.10
N TRP A 183 -28.08 20.30 16.78
CA TRP A 183 -28.11 21.61 16.13
C TRP A 183 -29.16 21.65 15.01
N PRO A 184 -30.47 21.55 15.34
CA PRO A 184 -31.55 21.42 14.37
C PRO A 184 -31.63 22.56 13.36
N GLY A 185 -31.17 23.76 13.73
CA GLY A 185 -31.13 24.94 12.85
C GLY A 185 -29.93 25.01 11.89
N GLY A 186 -28.89 24.19 12.08
CA GLY A 186 -27.61 24.31 11.35
C GLY A 186 -27.16 23.06 10.59
N TRP A 187 -27.68 21.88 10.94
CA TRP A 187 -27.16 20.59 10.44
C TRP A 187 -27.20 20.41 8.92
N ARG A 188 -28.15 21.05 8.22
CA ARG A 188 -28.22 21.04 6.75
C ARG A 188 -27.02 21.72 6.08
N GLY A 189 -26.33 22.58 6.83
CA GLY A 189 -25.05 23.19 6.44
C GLY A 189 -23.84 22.28 6.61
N LEU A 190 -23.98 21.11 7.26
CA LEU A 190 -22.89 20.16 7.42
C LEU A 190 -22.44 19.63 6.05
N ARG A 191 -21.13 19.52 5.88
CA ARG A 191 -20.51 18.93 4.69
C ARG A 191 -19.55 17.83 5.15
N PRO A 192 -20.07 16.66 5.56
CA PRO A 192 -19.24 15.63 6.14
C PRO A 192 -18.35 15.00 5.06
N LEU A 193 -17.08 14.79 5.40
CA LEU A 193 -16.05 14.19 4.57
C LEU A 193 -15.02 13.47 5.47
N PRO A 194 -15.44 12.45 6.25
CA PRO A 194 -14.54 11.76 7.18
C PRO A 194 -13.46 10.96 6.45
N PHE A 195 -13.73 10.45 5.25
CA PHE A 195 -12.81 9.58 4.50
C PHE A 195 -12.74 9.93 3.03
N ARG A 196 -11.55 9.74 2.45
CA ARG A 196 -11.32 9.74 1.00
C ARG A 196 -10.68 8.43 0.57
N PHE A 197 -11.07 7.99 -0.62
CA PHE A 197 -10.56 6.76 -1.23
C PHE A 197 -9.80 7.07 -2.51
N ALA A 198 -8.72 6.35 -2.75
CA ALA A 198 -7.99 6.41 -4.00
C ALA A 198 -7.54 5.02 -4.46
N THR A 199 -7.13 4.90 -5.72
CA THR A 199 -6.52 3.69 -6.26
C THR A 199 -5.36 4.04 -7.19
N TRP A 200 -4.36 3.17 -7.25
CA TRP A 200 -3.34 3.21 -8.30
C TRP A 200 -3.43 2.02 -9.28
N VAL A 201 -4.44 1.16 -9.13
CA VAL A 201 -4.59 -0.05 -9.94
C VAL A 201 -4.97 0.35 -11.36
N GLY A 202 -4.06 0.08 -12.31
CA GLY A 202 -4.18 0.53 -13.71
C GLY A 202 -3.62 1.93 -14.00
N TYR A 203 -2.97 2.54 -13.02
CA TYR A 203 -2.30 3.86 -13.10
C TYR A 203 -0.83 3.80 -12.65
N ASP A 204 -0.42 2.76 -11.94
CA ASP A 204 0.97 2.50 -11.55
C ASP A 204 1.76 1.78 -12.65
N MET A 205 2.50 2.54 -13.47
CA MET A 205 3.35 1.97 -14.53
C MET A 205 4.75 1.56 -14.05
N ASP A 206 5.11 1.81 -12.80
CA ASP A 206 6.48 1.59 -12.35
C ASP A 206 6.84 0.09 -12.38
N GLY A 207 7.70 -0.27 -13.33
CA GLY A 207 8.12 -1.64 -13.58
C GLY A 207 6.99 -2.57 -14.05
N ARG A 208 5.94 -2.03 -14.69
CA ARG A 208 4.83 -2.71 -15.36
C ARG A 208 4.82 -2.31 -16.84
N THR A 209 4.62 -3.26 -17.75
CA THR A 209 4.55 -3.00 -19.21
C THR A 209 3.18 -3.30 -19.80
N ASP A 210 2.32 -3.94 -19.03
CA ASP A 210 0.95 -4.33 -19.35
C ASP A 210 -0.09 -3.22 -19.09
N ILE A 211 0.33 -2.11 -18.48
CA ILE A 211 -0.52 -0.90 -18.30
C ILE A 211 -0.22 0.07 -19.43
N GLY A 212 -1.17 0.21 -20.36
CA GLY A 212 -1.16 1.24 -21.39
C GLY A 212 -1.99 2.47 -21.00
N TRP A 213 -1.79 3.58 -21.72
CA TRP A 213 -2.62 4.78 -21.53
C TRP A 213 -4.09 4.55 -21.89
N THR A 214 -4.38 3.65 -22.85
CA THR A 214 -5.73 3.22 -23.20
C THR A 214 -6.39 2.47 -22.05
N THR A 215 -5.62 1.60 -21.37
CA THR A 215 -6.06 0.90 -20.16
C THR A 215 -6.46 1.87 -19.06
N SER A 216 -5.61 2.86 -18.76
CA SER A 216 -5.91 3.87 -17.73
C SER A 216 -7.16 4.69 -18.05
N LEU A 217 -7.39 5.04 -19.31
CA LEU A 217 -8.62 5.74 -19.74
C LEU A 217 -9.84 4.83 -19.65
N ARG A 218 -9.74 3.58 -20.13
CA ARG A 218 -10.81 2.59 -20.02
C ARG A 218 -11.23 2.39 -18.56
N TYR A 219 -10.29 2.17 -17.65
CA TYR A 219 -10.61 1.99 -16.23
C TYR A 219 -11.23 3.24 -15.62
N ARG A 220 -10.73 4.44 -15.97
CA ARG A 220 -11.35 5.66 -15.45
C ARG A 220 -12.78 5.86 -15.95
N LEU A 221 -13.09 5.40 -17.18
CA LEU A 221 -14.45 5.37 -17.72
C LEU A 221 -15.32 4.31 -17.03
N MET A 222 -14.80 3.10 -16.81
CA MET A 222 -15.51 2.03 -16.09
C MET A 222 -15.85 2.46 -14.66
N GLU A 223 -14.87 3.01 -13.93
CA GLU A 223 -15.05 3.59 -12.60
C GLU A 223 -16.16 4.65 -12.58
N LYS A 224 -16.23 5.47 -13.64
CA LYS A 224 -17.24 6.51 -13.73
C LYS A 224 -18.62 5.97 -14.05
N ALA A 225 -18.73 5.00 -14.94
CA ALA A 225 -20.00 4.34 -15.21
C ALA A 225 -20.56 3.71 -13.92
N GLU A 226 -19.74 2.93 -13.21
CA GLU A 226 -20.10 2.29 -11.95
C GLU A 226 -20.49 3.31 -10.88
N ARG A 227 -19.72 4.41 -10.71
CA ARG A 227 -20.05 5.42 -9.71
C ARG A 227 -21.34 6.17 -10.04
N LEU A 228 -21.57 6.51 -11.31
CA LEU A 228 -22.81 7.15 -11.74
C LEU A 228 -24.01 6.25 -11.49
N GLU A 229 -23.94 4.95 -11.78
CA GLU A 229 -25.01 3.99 -11.48
C GLU A 229 -25.33 3.94 -9.98
N ARG A 230 -24.31 3.97 -9.12
CA ARG A 230 -24.48 4.04 -7.66
C ARG A 230 -25.17 5.35 -7.22
N TYR A 231 -24.84 6.49 -7.82
CA TYR A 231 -25.55 7.74 -7.56
C TYR A 231 -27.00 7.73 -8.07
N VAL A 232 -27.26 7.10 -9.22
CA VAL A 232 -28.61 6.93 -9.77
C VAL A 232 -29.47 6.16 -8.79
N GLU A 233 -28.97 5.03 -8.28
CA GLU A 233 -29.70 4.20 -7.32
C GLU A 233 -30.02 4.99 -6.04
N ALA A 234 -29.03 5.69 -5.49
CA ALA A 234 -29.21 6.47 -4.26
C ALA A 234 -30.19 7.66 -4.42
N LEU A 235 -30.34 8.20 -5.64
CA LEU A 235 -31.18 9.37 -5.90
C LEU A 235 -32.54 9.02 -6.51
N ARG A 236 -32.80 7.76 -6.86
CA ARG A 236 -33.98 7.38 -7.65
C ARG A 236 -35.29 7.76 -6.96
N ALA A 237 -35.36 7.61 -5.64
CA ALA A 237 -36.54 7.94 -4.85
C ALA A 237 -36.68 9.44 -4.54
N ASP A 238 -35.57 10.13 -4.26
CA ASP A 238 -35.60 11.49 -3.70
C ASP A 238 -35.34 12.61 -4.73
N ALA A 239 -34.67 12.30 -5.85
CA ALA A 239 -34.35 13.25 -6.91
C ALA A 239 -34.38 12.60 -8.32
N PRO A 240 -35.54 12.11 -8.79
CA PRO A 240 -35.64 11.30 -10.01
C PRO A 240 -35.13 12.02 -11.27
N ALA A 241 -35.34 13.33 -11.40
CA ALA A 241 -34.86 14.10 -12.55
C ALA A 241 -33.31 14.16 -12.62
N ILE A 242 -32.65 14.27 -11.47
CA ILE A 242 -31.19 14.20 -11.38
C ILE A 242 -30.73 12.77 -11.67
N ALA A 243 -31.40 11.77 -11.10
CA ALA A 243 -31.12 10.36 -11.35
C ALA A 243 -31.21 10.02 -12.85
N ASP A 244 -32.22 10.51 -13.57
CA ASP A 244 -32.35 10.28 -15.02
C ASP A 244 -31.23 10.94 -15.84
N ARG A 245 -30.78 12.14 -15.44
CA ARG A 245 -29.61 12.79 -16.07
C ARG A 245 -28.34 11.99 -15.85
N LEU A 246 -28.10 11.51 -14.62
CA LEU A 246 -26.95 10.68 -14.28
C LEU A 246 -26.99 9.33 -14.99
N ALA A 247 -28.17 8.72 -15.15
CA ALA A 247 -28.34 7.45 -15.85
C ALA A 247 -27.97 7.56 -17.34
N ARG A 248 -28.36 8.66 -18.02
CA ARG A 248 -27.92 8.90 -19.40
C ARG A 248 -26.41 9.14 -19.50
N ALA A 249 -25.84 9.86 -18.55
CA ALA A 249 -24.39 10.05 -18.47
C ALA A 249 -23.65 8.72 -18.21
N ALA A 250 -24.19 7.83 -17.39
CA ALA A 250 -23.66 6.50 -17.13
C ALA A 250 -23.66 5.65 -18.41
N ALA A 251 -24.80 5.60 -19.12
CA ALA A 251 -24.93 4.86 -20.37
C ALA A 251 -23.93 5.35 -21.44
N LEU A 252 -23.80 6.67 -21.61
CA LEU A 252 -22.81 7.26 -22.52
C LEU A 252 -21.37 6.89 -22.11
N THR A 253 -21.08 6.94 -20.82
CA THR A 253 -19.76 6.61 -20.28
C THR A 253 -19.43 5.12 -20.48
N SER A 254 -20.40 4.22 -20.26
CA SER A 254 -20.23 2.78 -20.47
C SER A 254 -19.94 2.46 -21.94
N ALA A 255 -20.72 3.03 -22.86
CA ALA A 255 -20.48 2.88 -24.31
C ALA A 255 -19.09 3.40 -24.72
N MET A 256 -18.57 4.41 -24.01
CA MET A 256 -17.21 4.91 -24.22
C MET A 256 -16.15 3.96 -23.66
N ALA A 257 -16.38 3.39 -22.47
CA ALA A 257 -15.48 2.38 -21.89
C ALA A 257 -15.31 1.18 -22.82
N GLU A 258 -16.41 0.71 -23.43
CA GLU A 258 -16.41 -0.38 -24.43
C GLU A 258 -15.56 -0.05 -25.66
N ARG A 259 -15.64 1.19 -26.17
CA ARG A 259 -14.80 1.64 -27.29
C ARG A 259 -13.30 1.59 -26.96
N PHE A 260 -12.93 1.92 -25.73
CA PHE A 260 -11.54 1.83 -25.26
C PHE A 260 -11.12 0.42 -24.82
N ALA A 261 -12.02 -0.56 -24.82
CA ALA A 261 -11.70 -1.97 -24.59
C ALA A 261 -11.23 -2.70 -25.86
N GLY A 262 -11.54 -2.16 -27.04
CA GLY A 262 -11.06 -2.69 -28.32
C GLY A 262 -9.56 -2.50 -28.54
N ASP A 263 -9.02 -3.16 -29.57
CA ASP A 263 -7.65 -2.93 -30.02
C ASP A 263 -7.55 -1.57 -30.73
N LEU A 264 -6.87 -0.62 -30.10
CA LEU A 264 -6.63 0.72 -30.63
C LEU A 264 -5.23 0.88 -31.25
N SER A 265 -4.58 -0.24 -31.63
CA SER A 265 -3.34 -0.21 -32.41
C SER A 265 -3.56 0.26 -33.85
N ASP A 266 -4.77 0.06 -34.39
CA ASP A 266 -5.19 0.61 -35.68
C ASP A 266 -5.46 2.13 -35.58
N PRO A 267 -4.79 2.98 -36.38
CA PRO A 267 -4.98 4.43 -36.34
C PRO A 267 -6.42 4.88 -36.63
N GLN A 268 -7.16 4.16 -37.48
CA GLN A 268 -8.55 4.53 -37.78
C GLN A 268 -9.46 4.27 -36.58
N ALA A 269 -9.40 3.08 -35.98
CA ALA A 269 -10.13 2.75 -34.76
C ALA A 269 -9.82 3.72 -33.60
N LEU A 270 -8.54 4.07 -33.43
CA LEU A 270 -8.11 5.07 -32.45
C LEU A 270 -8.71 6.46 -32.73
N SER A 271 -8.68 6.90 -33.98
CA SER A 271 -9.25 8.19 -34.38
C SER A 271 -10.76 8.25 -34.12
N GLU A 272 -11.49 7.18 -34.47
CA GLU A 272 -12.92 7.07 -34.22
C GLU A 272 -13.25 7.11 -32.72
N ALA A 273 -12.52 6.36 -31.89
CA ALA A 273 -12.67 6.36 -30.44
C ALA A 273 -12.35 7.74 -29.85
N ALA A 274 -11.24 8.35 -30.24
CA ALA A 274 -10.82 9.67 -29.77
C ALA A 274 -11.80 10.78 -30.17
N ASN A 275 -12.31 10.76 -31.39
CA ASN A 275 -13.30 11.75 -31.86
C ASN A 275 -14.63 11.59 -31.10
N ALA A 276 -15.10 10.36 -30.92
CA ALA A 276 -16.31 10.11 -30.12
C ALA A 276 -16.13 10.55 -28.66
N PHE A 277 -14.97 10.27 -28.06
CA PHE A 277 -14.64 10.65 -26.68
C PHE A 277 -14.57 12.16 -26.48
N THR A 278 -13.99 12.88 -27.44
CA THR A 278 -13.77 14.33 -27.34
C THR A 278 -14.95 15.16 -27.80
N ALA A 279 -15.89 14.58 -28.57
CA ALA A 279 -17.09 15.26 -29.04
C ALA A 279 -17.92 15.86 -27.89
N GLU A 280 -18.62 16.96 -28.22
CA GLU A 280 -19.66 17.53 -27.37
C GLU A 280 -20.91 16.64 -27.42
N HIS A 281 -21.52 16.41 -26.26
CA HIS A 281 -22.74 15.60 -26.15
C HIS A 281 -23.55 16.10 -24.94
N SER A 282 -24.87 16.17 -25.06
CA SER A 282 -25.75 16.70 -23.99
C SER A 282 -25.64 15.92 -22.68
N ASP A 283 -25.41 14.61 -22.76
CA ASP A 283 -25.26 13.72 -21.59
C ASP A 283 -23.79 13.56 -21.15
N LYS A 284 -22.83 14.29 -21.74
CA LYS A 284 -21.43 14.27 -21.29
C LYS A 284 -21.27 15.09 -20.02
N LEU A 285 -21.16 14.40 -18.89
CA LEU A 285 -20.95 15.01 -17.58
C LEU A 285 -19.47 14.98 -17.21
N ILE A 286 -18.83 16.13 -16.98
CA ILE A 286 -17.41 16.21 -16.57
C ILE A 286 -17.21 16.84 -15.20
N SER A 287 -18.26 17.37 -14.58
CA SER A 287 -18.22 18.00 -13.25
C SER A 287 -19.52 17.70 -12.52
N LEU A 288 -19.43 17.51 -11.20
CA LEU A 288 -20.55 17.31 -10.30
C LEU A 288 -20.94 18.59 -9.55
N ALA A 289 -20.18 19.68 -9.68
CA ALA A 289 -20.37 20.90 -8.88
C ALA A 289 -21.82 21.44 -8.95
N SER A 290 -22.42 21.50 -10.14
CA SER A 290 -23.80 21.97 -10.32
C SER A 290 -24.83 20.99 -9.75
N ILE A 291 -24.59 19.68 -9.88
CA ILE A 291 -25.47 18.64 -9.34
C ILE A 291 -25.43 18.65 -7.82
N VAL A 292 -24.24 18.79 -7.22
CA VAL A 292 -24.08 18.92 -5.76
C VAL A 292 -24.85 20.14 -5.25
N ALA A 293 -24.75 21.30 -5.90
CA ALA A 293 -25.50 22.49 -5.53
C ALA A 293 -27.02 22.30 -5.67
N GLU A 294 -27.47 21.60 -6.72
CA GLU A 294 -28.89 21.26 -6.93
C GLU A 294 -29.41 20.34 -5.81
N LEU A 295 -28.63 19.31 -5.42
CA LEU A 295 -28.96 18.40 -4.31
C LEU A 295 -29.02 19.11 -2.96
N GLU A 296 -28.07 20.01 -2.68
CA GLU A 296 -28.08 20.83 -1.47
C GLU A 296 -29.33 21.73 -1.42
N GLY A 297 -29.68 22.39 -2.53
CA GLY A 297 -30.87 23.24 -2.60
C GLY A 297 -32.18 22.45 -2.44
N LEU A 298 -32.24 21.21 -2.94
CA LEU A 298 -33.36 20.30 -2.67
C LEU A 298 -33.42 19.89 -1.20
N ALA A 299 -32.28 19.60 -0.58
CA ALA A 299 -32.21 19.21 0.83
C ALA A 299 -32.67 20.33 1.78
N ASP A 300 -32.47 21.60 1.43
CA ASP A 300 -32.91 22.75 2.23
C ASP A 300 -34.44 22.83 2.37
N GLN A 301 -35.18 22.33 1.38
CA GLN A 301 -36.65 22.39 1.32
C GLN A 301 -37.32 21.05 1.64
N ALA A 302 -36.54 19.97 1.72
CA ALA A 302 -37.05 18.62 1.90
C ALA A 302 -37.35 18.28 3.38
N PRO A 303 -38.26 17.30 3.61
CA PRO A 303 -38.38 16.65 4.91
C PRO A 303 -37.03 16.12 5.40
N GLU A 304 -36.85 16.05 6.71
CA GLU A 304 -35.56 15.72 7.34
C GLU A 304 -34.93 14.44 6.81
N GLU A 305 -35.70 13.35 6.68
CA GLU A 305 -35.22 12.08 6.12
C GLU A 305 -34.66 12.22 4.69
N THR A 306 -35.41 12.89 3.81
CA THR A 306 -35.01 13.10 2.42
C THR A 306 -33.81 14.05 2.35
N ALA A 307 -33.80 15.12 3.15
CA ALA A 307 -32.68 16.04 3.25
C ALA A 307 -31.38 15.32 3.66
N ARG A 308 -31.45 14.41 4.65
CA ARG A 308 -30.30 13.57 5.04
C ARG A 308 -29.80 12.71 3.89
N ARG A 309 -30.68 11.96 3.21
CA ARG A 309 -30.29 11.11 2.07
C ARG A 309 -29.64 11.90 0.93
N LEU A 310 -30.20 13.05 0.57
CA LEU A 310 -29.62 13.94 -0.45
C LEU A 310 -28.23 14.46 -0.04
N LEU A 311 -28.06 14.86 1.23
CA LEU A 311 -26.77 15.36 1.74
C LEU A 311 -25.70 14.26 1.84
N ILE A 312 -26.10 13.01 2.12
CA ILE A 312 -25.19 11.84 2.07
C ILE A 312 -24.67 11.65 0.64
N VAL A 313 -25.56 11.66 -0.36
CA VAL A 313 -25.13 11.53 -1.77
C VAL A 313 -24.23 12.69 -2.17
N ALA A 314 -24.58 13.92 -1.79
CA ALA A 314 -23.75 15.09 -2.06
C ALA A 314 -22.37 15.00 -1.37
N ALA A 315 -22.29 14.43 -0.16
CA ALA A 315 -21.03 14.14 0.52
C ALA A 315 -20.18 13.12 -0.24
N GLY A 316 -20.79 12.03 -0.72
CA GLY A 316 -20.13 11.04 -1.58
C GLY A 316 -19.59 11.65 -2.88
N MET A 317 -20.37 12.51 -3.54
CA MET A 317 -19.95 13.24 -4.74
C MET A 317 -18.73 14.14 -4.50
N ARG A 318 -18.64 14.83 -3.34
CA ARG A 318 -17.47 15.65 -2.97
C ARG A 318 -16.24 14.82 -2.60
N ALA A 319 -16.46 13.60 -2.12
CA ALA A 319 -15.39 12.69 -1.71
C ALA A 319 -14.74 12.01 -2.92
N ASP A 320 -15.56 11.41 -3.78
CA ASP A 320 -15.13 10.48 -4.82
C ASP A 320 -15.03 11.13 -6.21
N GLY A 321 -15.84 12.17 -6.45
CA GLY A 321 -15.99 12.77 -7.77
C GLY A 321 -16.78 11.86 -8.71
N LEU A 322 -16.39 11.87 -9.99
CA LEU A 322 -17.05 11.08 -11.03
C LEU A 322 -16.52 9.66 -11.13
N GLY A 323 -15.48 9.24 -10.40
CA GLY A 323 -15.04 7.84 -10.36
C GLY A 323 -15.31 7.17 -9.01
N MET A 324 -14.85 5.92 -8.87
CA MET A 324 -14.95 5.20 -7.58
C MET A 324 -14.06 5.80 -6.48
N GLY A 325 -13.07 6.60 -6.85
CA GLY A 325 -12.25 7.38 -5.94
C GLY A 325 -11.26 8.23 -6.71
N TRP A 326 -10.27 8.77 -6.02
CA TRP A 326 -9.14 9.46 -6.65
C TRP A 326 -8.18 8.46 -7.30
N ILE A 327 -7.35 8.95 -8.22
CA ILE A 327 -6.40 8.10 -8.96
C ILE A 327 -4.96 8.57 -8.77
N HIS A 328 -4.09 7.58 -8.56
CA HIS A 328 -2.67 7.79 -8.30
C HIS A 328 -1.86 7.21 -9.45
N PHE A 329 -1.33 8.09 -10.29
CA PHE A 329 -0.37 7.74 -11.32
C PHE A 329 1.01 7.60 -10.70
N ARG A 330 1.80 6.62 -11.17
CA ARG A 330 3.18 6.45 -10.70
C ARG A 330 4.16 6.24 -11.83
N VAL A 331 5.27 6.97 -11.76
CA VAL A 331 6.42 6.87 -12.67
C VAL A 331 7.72 6.78 -11.88
N ASN A 332 8.74 6.16 -12.45
CA ASN A 332 10.09 6.15 -11.86
C ASN A 332 10.83 7.46 -12.19
N SER A 333 11.64 7.97 -11.28
CA SER A 333 12.43 9.20 -11.45
C SER A 333 13.25 9.21 -12.74
N SER A 334 13.82 8.08 -13.15
CA SER A 334 14.59 7.93 -14.40
C SER A 334 13.76 8.25 -15.65
N GLN A 335 12.46 7.96 -15.65
CA GLN A 335 11.57 8.26 -16.78
C GLN A 335 11.34 9.77 -16.92
N LEU A 336 11.21 10.49 -15.80
CA LEU A 336 11.14 11.95 -15.78
C LEU A 336 12.46 12.59 -16.20
N HIS A 337 13.59 12.05 -15.71
CA HIS A 337 14.93 12.50 -16.09
C HIS A 337 15.17 12.38 -17.58
N ASN A 338 14.81 11.24 -18.17
CA ASN A 338 14.93 11.03 -19.62
C ASN A 338 14.06 12.01 -20.42
N ALA A 339 12.87 12.33 -19.92
CA ALA A 339 11.97 13.30 -20.55
C ALA A 339 12.52 14.74 -20.48
N ILE A 340 13.02 15.16 -19.32
CA ILE A 340 13.45 16.54 -19.10
C ILE A 340 14.85 16.82 -19.65
N ARG A 341 15.74 15.82 -19.69
CA ARG A 341 17.14 15.98 -20.15
C ARG A 341 17.22 16.59 -21.54
N ARG A 342 16.34 16.18 -22.47
CA ARG A 342 16.26 16.77 -23.82
C ARG A 342 15.95 18.27 -23.84
N ARG A 343 15.39 18.83 -22.76
CA ARG A 343 15.04 20.25 -22.62
C ARG A 343 16.11 21.07 -21.90
N ILE A 344 16.68 20.52 -20.82
CA ILE A 344 17.66 21.26 -19.99
C ILE A 344 19.11 21.04 -20.41
N ASP A 345 19.41 19.93 -21.07
CA ASP A 345 20.77 19.55 -21.46
C ASP A 345 20.77 18.78 -22.80
N PRO A 346 20.54 19.49 -23.92
CA PRO A 346 20.53 18.87 -25.25
C PRO A 346 21.87 18.23 -25.63
N GLU A 347 22.97 18.70 -25.03
CA GLU A 347 24.34 18.21 -25.28
C GLU A 347 24.76 17.04 -24.37
N GLY A 348 23.96 16.71 -23.35
CA GLY A 348 24.19 15.56 -22.47
C GLY A 348 25.33 15.72 -21.45
N LYS A 349 25.73 16.95 -21.12
CA LYS A 349 26.89 17.24 -20.25
C LYS A 349 26.53 17.55 -18.79
N LEU A 350 25.24 17.73 -18.49
CA LEU A 350 24.74 18.19 -17.21
C LEU A 350 24.39 16.99 -16.30
N ASP A 351 24.93 17.03 -15.09
CA ASP A 351 24.46 16.18 -13.99
C ASP A 351 23.15 16.76 -13.43
N LEU A 352 22.09 15.95 -13.41
CA LEU A 352 20.78 16.34 -12.87
C LEU A 352 20.79 16.56 -11.34
N ALA A 353 21.79 16.02 -10.65
CA ALA A 353 22.03 16.28 -9.23
C ALA A 353 22.64 17.67 -8.96
N SER A 354 23.14 18.34 -9.99
CA SER A 354 23.93 19.56 -9.83
C SER A 354 23.07 20.80 -9.53
N GLN A 355 23.69 21.81 -8.91
CA GLN A 355 23.07 23.13 -8.75
C GLN A 355 22.74 23.78 -10.09
N ALA A 356 23.53 23.51 -11.15
CA ALA A 356 23.27 24.00 -12.48
C ALA A 356 21.94 23.44 -13.05
N ALA A 357 21.61 22.18 -12.77
CA ALA A 357 20.33 21.59 -13.13
C ALA A 357 19.16 22.27 -12.42
N LEU A 358 19.28 22.58 -11.12
CA LEU A 358 18.25 23.33 -10.40
C LEU A 358 18.03 24.72 -10.99
N VAL A 359 19.10 25.46 -11.31
CA VAL A 359 18.99 26.77 -11.96
C VAL A 359 18.27 26.65 -13.30
N ARG A 360 18.65 25.69 -14.14
CA ARG A 360 18.01 25.49 -15.44
C ARG A 360 16.54 25.07 -15.33
N MET A 361 16.19 24.27 -14.31
CA MET A 361 14.81 23.92 -14.01
C MET A 361 13.97 25.13 -13.59
N ARG A 362 14.54 26.07 -12.82
CA ARG A 362 13.87 27.33 -12.46
C ARG A 362 13.53 28.17 -13.70
N GLU A 363 14.48 28.30 -14.62
CA GLU A 363 14.27 29.00 -15.89
C GLU A 363 13.14 28.35 -16.71
N LEU A 364 13.18 27.03 -16.88
CA LEU A 364 12.12 26.32 -17.60
C LEU A 364 10.75 26.48 -16.95
N LEU A 365 10.66 26.43 -15.61
CA LEU A 365 9.40 26.62 -14.90
C LEU A 365 8.84 28.04 -15.07
N ALA A 366 9.70 29.05 -15.07
CA ALA A 366 9.31 30.45 -15.28
C ALA A 366 8.80 30.70 -16.71
N GLU A 367 9.41 30.04 -17.70
CA GLU A 367 9.08 30.19 -19.12
C GLU A 367 7.96 29.24 -19.60
N ALA A 368 7.57 28.25 -18.80
CA ALA A 368 6.59 27.24 -19.17
C ALA A 368 5.24 27.88 -19.54
N ARG A 369 4.81 27.66 -20.78
CA ARG A 369 3.49 28.04 -21.30
C ARG A 369 2.68 26.79 -21.63
N PRO A 370 1.40 26.71 -21.22
CA PRO A 370 0.56 25.56 -21.50
C PRO A 370 0.49 25.24 -23.01
N LEU A 371 0.72 23.97 -23.33
CA LEU A 371 0.58 23.39 -24.66
C LEU A 371 -0.79 22.71 -24.78
N ARG A 372 -1.33 22.70 -26.00
CA ARG A 372 -2.54 21.91 -26.30
C ARG A 372 -2.18 20.43 -26.39
N ALA A 373 -2.79 19.62 -25.54
CA ALA A 373 -2.73 18.17 -25.60
C ALA A 373 -3.97 17.60 -26.33
N ASN A 374 -3.75 16.64 -27.23
CA ASN A 374 -4.80 15.87 -27.90
C ASN A 374 -4.40 14.38 -28.00
N PHE A 375 -5.32 13.54 -28.48
CA PHE A 375 -5.07 12.10 -28.62
C PHE A 375 -3.99 11.76 -29.65
N ALA A 376 -3.81 12.58 -30.69
CA ALA A 376 -2.72 12.36 -31.65
C ALA A 376 -1.35 12.50 -30.97
N ALA A 377 -1.16 13.54 -30.14
CA ALA A 377 0.04 13.70 -29.33
C ALA A 377 0.24 12.53 -28.35
N LEU A 378 -0.84 12.09 -27.69
CA LEU A 378 -0.79 10.96 -26.76
C LEU A 378 -0.36 9.65 -27.44
N ALA A 379 -0.85 9.41 -28.66
CA ALA A 379 -0.59 8.18 -29.41
C ALA A 379 0.86 8.08 -29.90
N ILE A 380 1.46 9.19 -30.34
CA ILE A 380 2.82 9.22 -30.89
C ILE A 380 3.91 9.50 -29.84
N GLU A 381 3.54 10.03 -28.66
CA GLU A 381 4.50 10.36 -27.61
C GLU A 381 5.24 9.10 -27.17
N SER A 382 6.57 9.12 -27.18
CA SER A 382 7.42 7.96 -26.86
C SER A 382 7.87 7.94 -25.40
N SER A 383 7.90 9.09 -24.74
CA SER A 383 8.24 9.21 -23.33
C SER A 383 7.09 8.78 -22.45
N THR A 384 7.29 7.72 -21.66
CA THR A 384 6.31 7.24 -20.68
C THR A 384 5.84 8.36 -19.75
N ALA A 385 6.77 9.16 -19.22
CA ALA A 385 6.43 10.23 -18.29
C ALA A 385 5.53 11.31 -18.93
N ILE A 386 5.88 11.80 -20.12
CA ILE A 386 5.07 12.80 -20.85
C ILE A 386 3.70 12.20 -21.20
N ARG A 387 3.68 10.94 -21.66
CA ARG A 387 2.45 10.24 -21.99
C ARG A 387 1.49 10.15 -20.80
N GLN A 388 1.99 9.91 -19.58
CA GLN A 388 1.15 9.93 -18.38
C GLN A 388 0.54 11.31 -18.11
N PHE A 389 1.30 12.40 -18.23
CA PHE A 389 0.73 13.74 -18.10
C PHE A 389 -0.33 14.03 -19.17
N LEU A 390 -0.09 13.62 -20.42
CA LEU A 390 -1.10 13.74 -21.49
C LEU A 390 -2.37 12.94 -21.17
N THR A 391 -2.25 11.74 -20.59
CA THR A 391 -3.40 10.95 -20.12
C THR A 391 -4.16 11.68 -19.01
N MET A 392 -3.45 12.27 -18.04
CA MET A 392 -4.08 13.08 -16.98
C MET A 392 -4.88 14.26 -17.58
N VAL A 393 -4.33 14.95 -18.58
CA VAL A 393 -5.06 16.02 -19.28
C VAL A 393 -6.36 15.48 -19.90
N GLN A 394 -6.31 14.32 -20.57
CA GLN A 394 -7.52 13.75 -21.17
C GLN A 394 -8.55 13.34 -20.11
N ILE A 395 -8.12 12.79 -18.97
CA ILE A 395 -9.00 12.48 -17.83
C ILE A 395 -9.67 13.76 -17.30
N LEU A 396 -8.86 14.78 -16.99
CA LEU A 396 -9.36 16.04 -16.43
C LEU A 396 -10.29 16.78 -17.38
N ARG A 397 -10.01 16.74 -18.69
CA ARG A 397 -10.79 17.47 -19.69
C ARG A 397 -12.09 16.78 -20.09
N HIS A 398 -12.13 15.44 -20.05
CA HIS A 398 -13.20 14.69 -20.70
C HIS A 398 -13.89 13.65 -19.81
N ILE A 399 -13.34 13.32 -18.64
CA ILE A 399 -13.93 12.35 -17.72
C ILE A 399 -14.36 13.01 -16.42
N ASP A 400 -13.43 13.67 -15.73
CA ASP A 400 -13.64 14.25 -14.39
C ASP A 400 -12.73 15.46 -14.18
N ALA A 401 -13.31 16.66 -14.31
CA ALA A 401 -12.61 17.93 -14.17
C ALA A 401 -12.44 18.36 -12.70
N ASP A 402 -13.18 17.75 -11.78
CA ASP A 402 -13.24 18.18 -10.39
C ASP A 402 -12.16 17.48 -9.55
N ALA A 403 -12.03 16.15 -9.71
CA ALA A 403 -11.16 15.33 -8.88
C ALA A 403 -9.67 15.58 -9.16
N PRO A 404 -8.84 15.77 -8.12
CA PRO A 404 -7.40 15.87 -8.29
C PRO A 404 -6.78 14.52 -8.67
N ILE A 405 -5.61 14.59 -9.30
CA ILE A 405 -4.80 13.42 -9.63
C ILE A 405 -3.49 13.48 -8.85
N ARG A 406 -3.08 12.36 -8.27
CA ARG A 406 -1.76 12.24 -7.62
C ARG A 406 -0.74 11.73 -8.64
N MET A 407 0.39 12.42 -8.78
CA MET A 407 1.58 11.96 -9.51
C MET A 407 2.65 11.52 -8.50
N LEU A 408 2.76 10.22 -8.29
CA LEU A 408 3.79 9.60 -7.46
C LEU A 408 5.09 9.43 -8.26
N VAL A 409 6.21 9.84 -7.67
CA VAL A 409 7.53 9.74 -8.28
C VAL A 409 8.39 8.76 -7.48
N ALA A 410 8.51 7.52 -7.98
CA ALA A 410 9.30 6.46 -7.37
C ALA A 410 10.82 6.72 -7.46
N GLU A 411 11.58 6.18 -6.51
CA GLU A 411 13.04 6.38 -6.40
C GLU A 411 13.45 7.87 -6.52
N CYS A 412 12.76 8.75 -5.79
CA CYS A 412 13.00 10.20 -5.87
C CYS A 412 14.09 10.65 -4.90
N GLU A 413 15.28 10.95 -5.42
CA GLU A 413 16.45 11.32 -4.59
C GLU A 413 16.88 12.78 -4.74
N GLN A 414 16.32 13.51 -5.71
CA GLN A 414 16.78 14.85 -6.09
C GLN A 414 15.61 15.83 -6.26
N PRO A 415 15.67 17.05 -5.69
CA PRO A 415 14.59 18.05 -5.83
C PRO A 415 14.28 18.41 -7.28
N ALA A 416 15.29 18.41 -8.16
CA ALA A 416 15.12 18.66 -9.59
C ALA A 416 14.11 17.70 -10.25
N THR A 417 13.97 16.47 -9.74
CA THR A 417 12.99 15.48 -10.22
C THR A 417 11.56 15.95 -9.96
N VAL A 418 11.29 16.50 -8.77
CA VAL A 418 9.98 17.04 -8.40
C VAL A 418 9.68 18.27 -9.24
N LEU A 419 10.67 19.15 -9.42
CA LEU A 419 10.54 20.32 -10.30
C LEU A 419 10.28 19.92 -11.76
N ALA A 420 10.84 18.82 -12.24
CA ALA A 420 10.58 18.30 -13.58
C ALA A 420 9.12 17.82 -13.74
N ALA A 421 8.59 17.10 -12.75
CA ALA A 421 7.18 16.73 -12.74
C ALA A 421 6.26 17.96 -12.69
N LEU A 422 6.59 18.96 -11.84
CA LEU A 422 5.87 20.24 -11.79
C LEU A 422 5.93 21.00 -13.13
N TYR A 423 7.09 20.98 -13.79
CA TYR A 423 7.26 21.58 -15.10
C TYR A 423 6.32 20.96 -16.13
N PHE A 424 6.20 19.63 -16.17
CA PHE A 424 5.26 18.99 -17.09
C PHE A 424 3.80 19.27 -16.74
N ALA A 425 3.44 19.30 -15.45
CA ALA A 425 2.09 19.70 -15.03
C ALA A 425 1.74 21.11 -15.55
N ARG A 426 2.66 22.07 -15.41
CA ARG A 426 2.51 23.45 -15.90
C ARG A 426 2.55 23.55 -17.43
N LEU A 427 3.40 22.77 -18.08
CA LEU A 427 3.49 22.70 -19.53
C LEU A 427 2.18 22.22 -20.15
N PHE A 428 1.37 21.45 -19.43
CA PHE A 428 0.07 20.97 -19.89
C PHE A 428 -1.13 21.65 -19.23
N GLY A 429 -0.90 22.66 -18.37
CA GLY A 429 -1.95 23.45 -17.73
C GLY A 429 -2.82 22.67 -16.77
N ILE A 430 -2.24 21.75 -15.99
CA ILE A 430 -2.93 20.92 -15.00
C ILE A 430 -2.27 20.98 -13.61
N GLU A 431 -1.38 21.94 -13.38
CA GLU A 431 -0.66 22.13 -12.12
C GLU A 431 -1.57 22.48 -10.94
N ASP A 432 -2.79 22.98 -11.19
CA ASP A 432 -3.80 23.26 -10.17
C ASP A 432 -4.60 22.00 -9.78
N LYS A 433 -4.48 20.90 -10.54
CA LYS A 433 -5.20 19.63 -10.33
C LYS A 433 -4.29 18.44 -10.02
N VAL A 434 -3.00 18.50 -10.35
CA VAL A 434 -2.05 17.41 -10.11
C VAL A 434 -1.22 17.66 -8.86
N ASP A 435 -1.27 16.72 -7.92
CA ASP A 435 -0.38 16.70 -6.77
C ASP A 435 0.88 15.85 -7.03
N VAL A 436 2.06 16.47 -7.08
CA VAL A 436 3.35 15.79 -7.22
C VAL A 436 3.83 15.32 -5.84
N SER A 437 4.06 14.02 -5.70
CA SER A 437 4.47 13.40 -4.45
C SER A 437 5.75 12.58 -4.65
N PRO A 438 6.90 13.03 -4.14
CA PRO A 438 8.13 12.25 -4.17
C PRO A 438 8.03 11.06 -3.21
N LEU A 439 8.39 9.86 -3.69
CA LEU A 439 8.48 8.64 -2.90
C LEU A 439 9.90 8.48 -2.35
N MET A 440 9.98 8.54 -1.03
CA MET A 440 11.20 8.41 -0.23
C MET A 440 11.30 6.97 0.30
N GLU A 441 12.00 6.11 -0.43
CA GLU A 441 12.08 4.66 -0.14
C GLU A 441 13.50 4.07 -0.22
N THR A 442 14.45 4.78 -0.82
CA THR A 442 15.84 4.33 -0.94
C THR A 442 16.65 4.68 0.30
N GLU A 443 17.76 3.98 0.52
CA GLU A 443 18.69 4.31 1.62
C GLU A 443 19.17 5.77 1.52
N SER A 444 19.57 6.21 0.31
CA SER A 444 20.00 7.60 0.06
C SER A 444 18.89 8.60 0.34
N ALA A 445 17.66 8.33 -0.09
CA ALA A 445 16.52 9.21 0.17
C ALA A 445 16.24 9.36 1.67
N LEU A 446 16.38 8.29 2.46
CA LEU A 446 16.19 8.33 3.91
C LEU A 446 17.33 9.04 4.64
N GLU A 447 18.58 8.91 4.18
CA GLU A 447 19.73 9.59 4.76
C GLU A 447 19.77 11.09 4.43
N HIS A 448 19.42 11.45 3.19
CA HIS A 448 19.57 12.78 2.65
C HIS A 448 18.26 13.55 2.54
N GLY A 449 17.14 12.93 2.88
CA GLY A 449 15.79 13.47 2.70
C GLY A 449 15.55 14.82 3.38
N GLY A 450 16.20 15.09 4.52
CA GLY A 450 16.15 16.42 5.15
C GLY A 450 16.67 17.52 4.23
N ARG A 451 17.87 17.33 3.64
CA ARG A 451 18.46 18.30 2.70
C ARG A 451 17.66 18.41 1.41
N PHE A 452 17.09 17.29 0.94
CA PHE A 452 16.18 17.29 -0.20
C PHE A 452 14.97 18.20 0.07
N LEU A 453 14.34 18.06 1.24
CA LEU A 453 13.16 18.85 1.62
C LEU A 453 13.50 20.33 1.76
N ASP A 454 14.62 20.65 2.41
CA ASP A 454 15.09 22.03 2.55
C ASP A 454 15.28 22.69 1.18
N ALA A 455 15.96 22.01 0.25
CA ALA A 455 16.22 22.53 -1.08
C ALA A 455 14.92 22.68 -1.90
N LEU A 456 14.01 21.70 -1.84
CA LEU A 456 12.74 21.74 -2.58
C LEU A 456 11.83 22.88 -2.09
N LEU A 457 11.65 23.00 -0.77
CA LEU A 457 10.71 23.97 -0.19
C LEU A 457 11.23 25.41 -0.23
N GLN A 458 12.53 25.62 -0.43
CA GLN A 458 13.10 26.94 -0.70
C GLN A 458 12.70 27.49 -2.09
N GLU A 459 12.34 26.62 -3.04
CA GLU A 459 11.98 27.01 -4.40
C GLU A 459 10.67 27.83 -4.43
N PRO A 460 10.69 29.11 -4.90
CA PRO A 460 9.48 29.93 -4.98
C PRO A 460 8.35 29.27 -5.79
N ALA A 461 8.69 28.70 -6.96
CA ALA A 461 7.72 28.04 -7.82
C ALA A 461 7.04 26.83 -7.14
N TYR A 462 7.76 26.10 -6.29
CA TYR A 462 7.17 25.00 -5.53
C TYR A 462 6.26 25.49 -4.40
N ARG A 463 6.63 26.59 -3.72
CA ARG A 463 5.79 27.20 -2.68
C ARG A 463 4.48 27.74 -3.25
N ASP A 464 4.52 28.41 -4.39
CA ASP A 464 3.33 28.92 -5.07
C ASP A 464 2.42 27.77 -5.52
N TYR A 465 3.02 26.71 -6.07
CA TYR A 465 2.33 25.48 -6.40
C TYR A 465 1.65 24.83 -5.17
N ALA A 466 2.39 24.67 -4.06
CA ALA A 466 1.88 24.08 -2.83
C ALA A 466 0.69 24.86 -2.26
N ARG A 467 0.71 26.21 -2.34
CA ARG A 467 -0.41 27.07 -1.95
C ARG A 467 -1.62 26.92 -2.88
N THR A 468 -1.40 26.89 -4.19
CA THR A 468 -2.47 26.63 -5.17
C THR A 468 -3.15 25.28 -4.90
N ARG A 469 -2.37 24.25 -4.56
CA ARG A 469 -2.88 22.92 -4.21
C ARG A 469 -3.42 22.81 -2.78
N GLY A 470 -3.09 23.77 -1.92
CA GLY A 470 -3.41 23.78 -0.49
C GLY A 470 -2.65 22.73 0.33
N ARG A 471 -1.59 22.13 -0.21
CA ARG A 471 -0.84 21.05 0.45
C ARG A 471 0.59 20.89 -0.07
N VAL A 472 1.49 20.47 0.82
CA VAL A 472 2.76 19.81 0.48
C VAL A 472 2.56 18.31 0.63
N SER A 473 3.04 17.52 -0.33
CA SER A 473 2.79 16.08 -0.36
C SER A 473 4.07 15.28 -0.49
N ILE A 474 4.20 14.22 0.31
CA ILE A 474 5.29 13.23 0.19
C ILE A 474 4.72 11.81 0.32
N GLU A 475 5.45 10.84 -0.23
CA GLU A 475 5.21 9.41 -0.03
C GLU A 475 6.43 8.77 0.64
N THR A 476 6.21 7.82 1.53
CA THR A 476 7.28 7.07 2.21
C THR A 476 7.04 5.56 2.07
N GLY A 477 8.00 4.85 1.49
CA GLY A 477 7.88 3.44 1.13
C GLY A 477 8.51 2.49 2.14
N PHE A 478 7.70 1.79 2.92
CA PHE A 478 8.17 0.89 3.99
C PHE A 478 8.70 -0.44 3.46
N SER A 479 8.15 -0.94 2.34
CA SER A 479 8.54 -2.24 1.77
C SER A 479 9.98 -2.21 1.25
N ASP A 480 10.32 -1.24 0.40
CA ASP A 480 11.67 -1.15 -0.17
C ASP A 480 12.70 -0.65 0.86
N ALA A 481 12.35 0.33 1.70
CA ALA A 481 13.20 0.74 2.81
C ALA A 481 13.49 -0.44 3.77
N GLY A 482 12.46 -1.20 4.15
CA GLY A 482 12.58 -2.35 5.05
C GLY A 482 13.46 -3.47 4.48
N ARG A 483 13.46 -3.66 3.16
CA ARG A 483 14.36 -4.59 2.47
C ARG A 483 15.83 -4.14 2.56
N PHE A 484 16.11 -2.85 2.44
CA PHE A 484 17.48 -2.32 2.36
C PHE A 484 18.13 -1.94 3.68
N VAL A 485 17.37 -1.57 4.71
CA VAL A 485 17.96 -1.16 5.99
C VAL A 485 17.38 -1.92 7.19
N GLY A 486 16.51 -2.90 6.93
CA GLY A 486 15.69 -3.55 7.94
C GLY A 486 14.47 -2.72 8.33
N GLN A 487 13.39 -3.39 8.73
CA GLN A 487 12.09 -2.76 8.96
C GLN A 487 12.09 -1.77 10.13
N ILE A 488 12.80 -2.09 11.22
CA ILE A 488 12.88 -1.23 12.40
C ILE A 488 13.68 0.04 12.08
N PRO A 489 14.91 -0.03 11.52
CA PRO A 489 15.62 1.17 11.08
C PRO A 489 14.86 1.98 10.03
N ALA A 490 14.18 1.32 9.08
CA ALA A 490 13.37 1.99 8.07
C ALA A 490 12.28 2.87 8.72
N ALA A 491 11.47 2.30 9.63
CA ALA A 491 10.41 3.05 10.31
C ALA A 491 10.94 4.23 11.13
N LEU A 492 12.07 4.05 11.81
CA LEU A 492 12.72 5.11 12.59
C LEU A 492 13.35 6.21 11.71
N ALA A 493 13.83 5.86 10.51
CA ALA A 493 14.34 6.84 9.55
C ALA A 493 13.20 7.64 8.90
N ILE A 494 12.12 6.95 8.51
CA ILE A 494 10.93 7.56 7.92
C ILE A 494 10.27 8.53 8.89
N GLU A 495 10.07 8.17 10.17
CA GLU A 495 9.46 9.10 11.12
C GLU A 495 10.30 10.37 11.28
N ARG A 496 11.64 10.25 11.29
CA ARG A 496 12.53 11.43 11.35
C ARG A 496 12.39 12.29 10.10
N LEU A 497 12.28 11.68 8.91
CA LEU A 497 12.03 12.39 7.66
C LEU A 497 10.71 13.16 7.70
N GLN A 498 9.63 12.54 8.20
CA GLN A 498 8.34 13.20 8.40
C GLN A 498 8.48 14.39 9.38
N GLY A 499 9.19 14.21 10.49
CA GLY A 499 9.47 15.31 11.42
C GLY A 499 10.28 16.45 10.77
N ARG A 500 11.24 16.13 9.90
CA ARG A 500 12.02 17.12 9.12
C ARG A 500 11.15 17.88 8.12
N LEU A 501 10.15 17.25 7.51
CA LEU A 501 9.21 17.94 6.64
C LEU A 501 8.45 19.04 7.39
N ALA A 502 7.98 18.78 8.62
CA ALA A 502 7.33 19.81 9.43
C ALA A 502 8.28 21.00 9.69
N GLU A 503 9.54 20.73 10.03
CA GLU A 503 10.57 21.77 10.24
C GLU A 503 10.83 22.58 8.96
N ALA A 504 10.96 21.92 7.80
CA ALA A 504 11.19 22.56 6.51
C ALA A 504 9.98 23.41 6.06
N MET A 505 8.75 22.98 6.34
CA MET A 505 7.53 23.76 6.07
C MET A 505 7.50 25.05 6.90
N VAL A 506 7.83 24.97 8.20
CA VAL A 506 7.94 26.16 9.06
C VAL A 506 9.01 27.11 8.54
N ALA A 507 10.20 26.61 8.23
CA ALA A 507 11.32 27.42 7.75
C ALA A 507 11.01 28.17 6.45
N ASN A 508 10.08 27.66 5.64
CA ASN A 508 9.73 28.22 4.33
C ASN A 508 8.36 28.93 4.30
N GLY A 509 7.71 29.12 5.46
CA GLY A 509 6.44 29.84 5.58
C GLY A 509 5.27 29.11 4.91
N LEU A 510 5.23 27.79 5.04
CA LEU A 510 4.19 26.90 4.48
C LEU A 510 3.28 26.32 5.57
N THR A 511 3.09 27.03 6.68
CA THR A 511 2.21 26.58 7.78
C THR A 511 0.72 26.78 7.46
N ASP A 512 0.42 27.54 6.41
CA ASP A 512 -0.90 27.81 5.86
C ASP A 512 -1.46 26.68 4.97
N VAL A 513 -0.61 25.73 4.56
CA VAL A 513 -1.00 24.58 3.74
C VAL A 513 -0.90 23.27 4.51
N ALA A 514 -1.66 22.26 4.10
CA ALA A 514 -1.64 20.95 4.75
C ALA A 514 -0.36 20.16 4.41
N ALA A 515 0.03 19.24 5.29
CA ALA A 515 1.04 18.23 5.02
C ALA A 515 0.35 16.89 4.74
N LEU A 516 0.34 16.48 3.47
CA LEU A 516 -0.14 15.17 3.06
C LEU A 516 1.01 14.15 3.11
N ILE A 517 0.84 13.11 3.91
CA ILE A 517 1.87 12.07 4.10
C ILE A 517 1.28 10.72 3.72
N PHE A 518 1.68 10.23 2.55
CA PHE A 518 1.30 8.91 2.08
C PHE A 518 2.28 7.85 2.55
N ASN A 519 1.86 7.02 3.49
CA ASN A 519 2.64 5.88 3.98
C ASN A 519 2.29 4.63 3.18
N THR A 520 3.15 4.26 2.23
CA THR A 520 3.00 3.03 1.46
C THR A 520 3.65 1.85 2.15
N HIS A 521 2.83 0.91 2.59
CA HIS A 521 3.24 -0.31 3.25
C HIS A 521 2.39 -1.51 2.79
N GLY A 522 2.94 -2.71 2.94
CA GLY A 522 2.20 -3.96 2.72
C GLY A 522 1.52 -4.46 3.99
N GLU A 523 0.91 -5.64 3.94
CA GLU A 523 0.18 -6.23 5.09
C GLU A 523 1.05 -7.13 6.00
N SER A 524 2.29 -7.40 5.61
CA SER A 524 3.24 -8.19 6.42
C SER A 524 4.17 -7.31 7.24
N MET A 525 4.72 -7.86 8.33
CA MET A 525 5.67 -7.17 9.22
C MET A 525 6.88 -6.59 8.48
N GLY A 526 7.57 -7.36 7.65
CA GLY A 526 8.73 -6.88 6.88
C GLY A 526 8.39 -5.98 5.70
N ARG A 527 7.14 -5.50 5.64
CA ARG A 527 6.65 -4.53 4.65
C ARG A 527 5.95 -3.33 5.29
N GLY A 528 6.04 -3.17 6.60
CA GLY A 528 5.55 -2.00 7.33
C GLY A 528 4.24 -2.16 8.08
N ALA A 529 3.58 -3.33 8.06
CA ALA A 529 2.39 -3.55 8.88
C ALA A 529 2.76 -4.01 10.30
N HIS A 530 2.20 -3.35 11.31
CA HIS A 530 2.33 -3.79 12.70
C HIS A 530 1.16 -4.73 13.08
N PRO A 531 1.43 -5.96 13.59
CA PRO A 531 0.39 -6.99 13.71
C PRO A 531 -0.34 -7.00 15.07
N ALA A 532 0.17 -6.27 16.06
CA ALA A 532 -0.30 -6.39 17.45
C ALA A 532 -1.71 -5.83 17.67
N SER A 533 -2.02 -4.67 17.08
CA SER A 533 -3.31 -3.99 17.20
C SER A 533 -3.50 -3.02 16.03
N PHE A 534 -4.74 -2.58 15.79
CA PHE A 534 -4.99 -1.53 14.78
C PHE A 534 -4.37 -0.19 15.17
N ALA A 535 -4.34 0.14 16.47
CA ALA A 535 -3.65 1.33 16.97
C ALA A 535 -2.16 1.32 16.62
N ASP A 536 -1.49 0.17 16.78
CA ASP A 536 -0.11 0.03 16.32
C ASP A 536 -0.02 0.06 14.79
N ARG A 537 -0.97 -0.56 14.06
CA ARG A 537 -1.02 -0.49 12.58
C ARG A 537 -1.04 0.96 12.08
N LEU A 538 -1.77 1.86 12.75
CA LEU A 538 -1.88 3.27 12.37
C LEU A 538 -0.70 4.12 12.87
N SER A 539 -0.22 3.89 14.09
CA SER A 539 0.84 4.67 14.71
C SER A 539 2.25 4.24 14.32
N TRP A 540 2.41 3.03 13.78
CA TRP A 540 3.69 2.55 13.31
C TRP A 540 4.25 3.37 12.13
N PRO A 541 3.51 3.57 11.03
CA PRO A 541 4.00 4.32 9.87
C PRO A 541 4.00 5.84 10.07
N LEU A 542 3.09 6.39 10.87
CA LEU A 542 3.05 7.80 11.23
C LEU A 542 3.05 7.92 12.76
N SER A 543 4.24 8.04 13.34
CA SER A 543 4.42 7.93 14.79
C SER A 543 3.86 9.14 15.55
N PRO A 544 3.43 8.97 16.83
CA PRO A 544 2.98 10.09 17.65
C PRO A 544 4.01 11.21 17.75
N TRP A 545 5.31 10.87 17.68
CA TRP A 545 6.38 11.86 17.63
C TRP A 545 6.32 12.72 16.37
N ALA A 546 6.16 12.12 15.19
CA ALA A 546 6.03 12.85 13.94
C ALA A 546 4.76 13.71 13.94
N ARG A 547 3.61 13.14 14.33
CA ARG A 547 2.33 13.86 14.44
C ARG A 547 2.42 15.13 15.28
N ARG A 548 3.11 15.07 16.43
CA ARG A 548 3.27 16.22 17.33
C ARG A 548 4.07 17.36 16.71
N ARG A 549 4.98 17.08 15.78
CA ARG A 549 5.74 18.14 15.08
C ARG A 549 4.82 19.04 14.28
N TYR A 550 3.87 18.45 13.56
CA TYR A 550 2.87 19.18 12.78
C TYR A 550 1.86 19.90 13.69
N SER A 551 1.31 19.19 14.67
CA SER A 551 0.34 19.77 15.61
C SER A 551 0.91 21.00 16.35
N ARG A 552 2.14 20.93 16.86
CA ARG A 552 2.81 22.07 17.53
C ARG A 552 3.18 23.21 16.58
N ALA A 553 3.33 22.93 15.29
CA ALA A 553 3.61 23.92 14.26
C ALA A 553 2.34 24.56 13.67
N GLY A 554 1.15 24.13 14.11
CA GLY A 554 -0.12 24.56 13.52
C GLY A 554 -0.34 24.07 12.08
N ILE A 555 0.38 23.04 11.64
CA ILE A 555 0.26 22.47 10.30
C ILE A 555 -0.78 21.36 10.32
N ARG A 556 -1.81 21.46 9.48
CA ARG A 556 -2.81 20.39 9.33
C ARG A 556 -2.18 19.17 8.66
N LEU A 557 -2.34 18.00 9.26
CA LEU A 557 -1.95 16.73 8.66
C LEU A 557 -3.08 16.13 7.83
N GLU A 558 -2.75 15.64 6.64
CA GLU A 558 -3.60 14.79 5.80
C GLU A 558 -2.95 13.41 5.68
N PRO A 559 -3.22 12.49 6.63
CA PRO A 559 -2.60 11.17 6.63
C PRO A 559 -3.20 10.28 5.54
N GLU A 560 -2.34 9.64 4.76
CA GLU A 560 -2.73 8.71 3.70
C GLU A 560 -2.04 7.36 3.89
N VAL A 561 -2.75 6.27 3.66
CA VAL A 561 -2.28 4.90 3.94
C VAL A 561 -2.76 3.91 2.88
N SER A 562 -1.89 2.96 2.53
CA SER A 562 -2.22 1.91 1.56
C SER A 562 -2.86 0.68 2.20
N PHE A 563 -3.81 0.08 1.49
CA PHE A 563 -4.27 -1.29 1.67
C PHE A 563 -3.98 -2.04 0.38
N GLN A 564 -3.23 -3.13 0.48
CA GLN A 564 -2.76 -3.86 -0.70
C GLN A 564 -3.63 -5.07 -1.01
N GLY A 565 -3.80 -5.37 -2.30
CA GLY A 565 -4.61 -6.46 -2.81
C GLY A 565 -4.31 -7.81 -2.15
N GLY A 566 -5.31 -8.70 -2.14
CA GLY A 566 -5.31 -9.88 -1.28
C GLY A 566 -5.61 -9.48 0.16
N ASP A 567 -4.67 -9.73 1.09
CA ASP A 567 -4.87 -9.56 2.53
C ASP A 567 -5.36 -8.15 2.95
N GLY A 568 -4.96 -7.09 2.25
CA GLY A 568 -5.38 -5.72 2.60
C GLY A 568 -6.81 -5.42 2.19
N TYR A 569 -7.34 -6.11 1.18
CA TYR A 569 -8.74 -5.97 0.77
C TYR A 569 -9.69 -6.72 1.71
N LEU A 570 -9.18 -7.66 2.53
CA LEU A 570 -10.00 -8.36 3.53
C LEU A 570 -10.61 -7.40 4.56
N PHE A 571 -9.93 -6.29 4.88
CA PHE A 571 -10.48 -5.24 5.75
C PHE A 571 -11.76 -4.58 5.19
N PHE A 572 -12.02 -4.78 3.90
CA PHE A 572 -13.21 -4.30 3.18
C PHE A 572 -13.89 -5.46 2.45
N GLY A 573 -13.70 -6.70 2.94
CA GLY A 573 -14.23 -7.91 2.32
C GLY A 573 -15.75 -8.05 2.47
N THR A 574 -16.32 -7.43 3.51
CA THR A 574 -17.75 -7.39 3.83
C THR A 574 -18.16 -5.97 4.25
N PRO A 575 -19.46 -5.62 4.24
CA PRO A 575 -19.94 -4.35 4.78
C PRO A 575 -19.56 -4.15 6.26
N GLU A 576 -19.62 -5.22 7.08
CA GLU A 576 -19.30 -5.23 8.49
C GLU A 576 -17.82 -4.89 8.73
N LEU A 577 -16.92 -5.55 8.01
CA LEU A 577 -15.48 -5.30 8.11
C LEU A 577 -15.12 -3.89 7.61
N ALA A 578 -15.75 -3.42 6.54
CA ALA A 578 -15.54 -2.07 6.02
C ALA A 578 -15.94 -1.02 7.06
N LEU A 579 -17.12 -1.15 7.68
CA LEU A 579 -17.58 -0.25 8.73
C LEU A 579 -16.67 -0.32 9.96
N ALA A 580 -16.33 -1.53 10.42
CA ALA A 580 -15.43 -1.72 11.56
C ALA A 580 -14.06 -1.06 11.32
N THR A 581 -13.49 -1.25 10.13
CA THR A 581 -12.21 -0.66 9.73
C THR A 581 -12.26 0.87 9.75
N LEU A 582 -13.26 1.49 9.11
CA LEU A 582 -13.39 2.95 9.11
C LEU A 582 -13.70 3.50 10.49
N THR A 583 -14.46 2.77 11.30
CA THR A 583 -14.72 3.15 12.71
C THR A 583 -13.42 3.18 13.51
N ARG A 584 -12.52 2.19 13.34
CA ARG A 584 -11.20 2.22 13.99
C ARG A 584 -10.37 3.45 13.58
N PHE A 585 -10.45 3.90 12.32
CA PHE A 585 -9.80 5.14 11.89
C PHE A 585 -10.44 6.38 12.52
N ALA A 586 -11.76 6.42 12.66
CA ALA A 586 -12.49 7.52 13.28
C ALA A 586 -12.16 7.67 14.78
N GLU A 587 -12.01 6.55 15.49
CA GLU A 587 -11.60 6.51 16.90
C GLU A 587 -10.11 6.83 17.11
N LEU A 588 -9.26 6.44 16.16
CA LEU A 588 -7.81 6.58 16.25
C LEU A 588 -7.26 7.47 15.12
N PRO A 589 -7.74 8.73 14.96
CA PRO A 589 -7.49 9.51 13.76
C PRO A 589 -5.99 9.80 13.59
N PRO A 590 -5.36 9.32 12.50
CA PRO A 590 -3.91 9.35 12.35
C PRO A 590 -3.31 10.76 12.25
N GLY A 591 -4.12 11.77 11.92
CA GLY A 591 -3.72 13.18 11.86
C GLY A 591 -3.73 13.88 13.22
N THR A 592 -4.26 13.25 14.27
CA THR A 592 -4.42 13.85 15.60
C THR A 592 -3.45 13.26 16.61
N THR A 593 -3.11 14.08 17.61
CA THR A 593 -2.30 13.68 18.76
C THR A 593 -2.42 14.74 19.85
N ASP A 594 -2.16 14.37 21.10
CA ASP A 594 -2.02 15.35 22.19
C ASP A 594 -0.68 16.12 22.04
N PRO A 595 -0.71 17.45 21.79
CA PRO A 595 0.50 18.25 21.69
C PRO A 595 1.24 18.42 23.03
N ALA A 596 0.54 18.27 24.16
CA ALA A 596 1.06 18.41 25.52
C ALA A 596 1.60 17.10 26.10
N ALA A 597 1.44 15.97 25.40
CA ALA A 597 1.94 14.68 25.84
C ALA A 597 3.44 14.74 26.21
N PRO A 598 3.86 14.08 27.31
CA PRO A 598 5.26 14.05 27.72
C PRO A 598 6.18 13.58 26.60
N THR A 599 7.38 14.14 26.54
CA THR A 599 8.38 13.71 25.56
C THR A 599 8.84 12.30 25.89
N ASP A 600 8.53 11.35 25.01
CA ASP A 600 8.91 9.95 25.17
C ASP A 600 10.46 9.81 25.30
N PRO A 601 10.96 9.07 26.31
CA PRO A 601 12.38 8.88 26.56
C PRO A 601 13.19 8.43 25.34
N PHE A 602 12.60 7.67 24.41
CA PHE A 602 13.26 7.20 23.19
C PHE A 602 13.76 8.36 22.31
N TYR A 603 13.06 9.49 22.31
CA TYR A 603 13.45 10.68 21.55
C TYR A 603 14.27 11.67 22.37
N ARG A 604 14.40 11.46 23.69
CA ARG A 604 15.20 12.29 24.59
C ARG A 604 16.59 11.71 24.86
N ARG A 605 16.67 10.40 25.10
CA ARG A 605 17.91 9.64 25.33
C ARG A 605 18.54 9.25 23.99
N THR A 606 18.88 10.26 23.19
CA THR A 606 19.48 10.07 21.86
C THR A 606 20.87 9.44 21.91
N ASP A 607 21.56 9.57 23.06
CA ASP A 607 22.78 8.83 23.38
C ASP A 607 22.58 7.32 23.22
N LEU A 608 21.46 6.78 23.70
CA LEU A 608 21.14 5.35 23.60
C LEU A 608 20.36 5.01 22.33
N SER A 609 19.29 5.75 22.02
CA SER A 609 18.37 5.36 20.94
C SER A 609 19.00 5.49 19.56
N LEU A 610 19.92 6.44 19.35
CA LEU A 610 20.61 6.60 18.08
C LEU A 610 21.67 5.52 17.86
N ASP A 611 22.41 5.16 18.92
CA ASP A 611 23.39 4.08 18.86
C ASP A 611 22.70 2.73 18.65
N PHE A 612 21.58 2.50 19.33
CA PHE A 612 20.71 1.34 19.12
C PHE A 612 20.24 1.26 17.65
N TYR A 613 19.68 2.35 17.12
CA TYR A 613 19.28 2.45 15.71
C TYR A 613 20.43 2.17 14.74
N ARG A 614 21.61 2.79 14.96
CA ARG A 614 22.79 2.63 14.10
C ARG A 614 23.32 1.20 14.13
N ALA A 615 23.31 0.55 15.29
CA ALA A 615 23.76 -0.83 15.44
C ALA A 615 22.86 -1.80 14.65
N ILE A 616 21.53 -1.68 14.74
CA ILE A 616 20.61 -2.50 13.94
C ILE A 616 20.85 -2.25 12.44
N ARG A 617 20.96 -0.97 12.03
CA ARG A 617 21.19 -0.63 10.63
C ARG A 617 22.49 -1.22 10.09
N ARG A 618 23.60 -1.14 10.86
CA ARG A 618 24.89 -1.76 10.47
C ARG A 618 24.74 -3.26 10.27
N PHE A 619 24.10 -3.95 11.21
CA PHE A 619 23.85 -5.39 11.07
C PHE A 619 23.07 -5.75 9.79
N GLN A 620 22.03 -4.98 9.47
CA GLN A 620 21.23 -5.20 8.27
C GLN A 620 22.03 -4.90 6.99
N HIS A 621 22.87 -3.87 7.01
CA HIS A 621 23.79 -3.57 5.93
C HIS A 621 24.80 -4.71 5.69
N ASP A 622 25.41 -5.23 6.77
CA ASP A 622 26.37 -6.34 6.71
C ASP A 622 25.73 -7.61 6.14
N LEU A 623 24.47 -7.88 6.48
CA LEU A 623 23.69 -8.95 5.84
C LEU A 623 23.50 -8.72 4.35
N LEU A 624 23.12 -7.51 3.92
CA LEU A 624 22.82 -7.23 2.52
C LEU A 624 24.04 -7.30 1.60
N VAL A 625 25.23 -6.98 2.10
CA VAL A 625 26.48 -7.12 1.36
C VAL A 625 27.08 -8.53 1.45
N SER A 626 26.51 -9.40 2.28
CA SER A 626 26.96 -10.79 2.43
C SER A 626 26.57 -11.66 1.24
N ALA A 627 27.58 -12.29 0.62
CA ALA A 627 27.38 -13.28 -0.44
C ALA A 627 26.55 -14.48 0.05
N THR A 628 26.76 -14.92 1.30
CA THR A 628 26.02 -16.03 1.91
C THR A 628 24.54 -15.70 2.05
N TYR A 629 24.20 -14.48 2.49
CA TYR A 629 22.81 -14.05 2.59
C TYR A 629 22.15 -13.97 1.21
N SER A 630 22.84 -13.40 0.22
CA SER A 630 22.36 -13.38 -1.17
C SER A 630 22.06 -14.79 -1.65
N ARG A 631 23.02 -15.72 -1.52
CA ARG A 631 22.86 -17.13 -1.92
C ARG A 631 21.68 -17.78 -1.20
N ALA A 632 21.53 -17.61 0.11
CA ALA A 632 20.45 -18.19 0.90
C ALA A 632 19.06 -17.74 0.42
N VAL A 633 18.88 -16.45 0.12
CA VAL A 633 17.61 -15.92 -0.41
C VAL A 633 17.36 -16.38 -1.84
N THR A 634 18.41 -16.48 -2.68
CA THR A 634 18.25 -16.83 -4.10
C THR A 634 18.15 -18.31 -4.38
N ALA A 635 18.73 -19.16 -3.53
CA ALA A 635 18.88 -20.61 -3.75
C ALA A 635 17.53 -21.33 -3.90
N PHE A 636 16.59 -21.06 -2.99
CA PHE A 636 15.22 -21.58 -3.06
C PHE A 636 14.24 -20.54 -3.62
N GLY A 637 14.67 -19.27 -3.69
CA GLY A 637 13.85 -18.07 -3.72
C GLY A 637 12.54 -18.16 -4.51
N LEU A 638 12.57 -17.81 -5.80
CA LEU A 638 11.35 -17.69 -6.59
C LEU A 638 10.57 -19.00 -6.74
N GLY A 639 11.23 -20.16 -6.59
CA GLY A 639 10.58 -21.47 -6.69
C GLY A 639 9.65 -21.80 -5.52
N LEU A 640 9.81 -21.14 -4.36
CA LEU A 640 8.91 -21.28 -3.21
C LEU A 640 7.69 -20.35 -3.27
N LEU A 641 7.65 -19.44 -4.25
CA LEU A 641 6.60 -18.45 -4.36
C LEU A 641 5.62 -18.84 -5.46
N ASN A 642 4.37 -18.43 -5.27
CA ASN A 642 3.39 -18.47 -6.33
C ASN A 642 3.84 -17.59 -7.51
N ASP A 643 3.54 -18.04 -8.72
CA ASP A 643 3.71 -17.21 -9.90
C ASP A 643 2.99 -15.88 -9.70
N THR A 644 3.76 -14.81 -9.82
CA THR A 644 3.23 -13.45 -9.84
C THR A 644 2.48 -13.25 -11.16
N GLY A 645 1.25 -12.75 -11.12
CA GLY A 645 0.46 -12.39 -12.30
C GLY A 645 1.06 -11.19 -13.04
N SER A 646 0.36 -10.05 -13.00
CA SER A 646 0.65 -8.86 -13.82
C SER A 646 2.10 -8.33 -13.74
N ARG A 647 2.81 -8.54 -12.62
CA ARG A 647 4.12 -7.93 -12.35
C ARG A 647 5.17 -9.01 -12.10
N LYS A 648 6.11 -9.18 -13.05
CA LYS A 648 7.22 -10.14 -12.92
C LYS A 648 8.04 -9.88 -11.64
N SER A 649 8.44 -10.98 -10.99
CA SER A 649 9.23 -11.00 -9.76
C SER A 649 10.64 -10.37 -9.88
N ARG A 650 11.14 -10.16 -11.11
CA ARG A 650 12.46 -9.59 -11.46
C ARG A 650 12.34 -8.32 -12.31
N ARG A 651 13.30 -7.38 -12.19
CA ARG A 651 13.43 -6.22 -13.08
C ARG A 651 13.99 -6.68 -14.45
N GLN A 652 13.34 -6.32 -15.57
CA GLN A 652 13.74 -6.76 -16.92
C GLN A 652 15.05 -6.12 -17.40
N SER A 653 15.38 -4.90 -16.94
CA SER A 653 16.59 -4.17 -17.33
C SER A 653 17.90 -4.85 -16.89
N ASP A 654 17.83 -5.70 -15.86
CA ASP A 654 19.03 -6.22 -15.18
C ASP A 654 19.38 -7.66 -15.61
N LEU A 655 18.55 -8.28 -16.46
CA LEU A 655 18.78 -9.63 -17.01
C LEU A 655 20.01 -9.69 -17.93
N ALA A 656 20.44 -8.55 -18.47
CA ALA A 656 21.56 -8.48 -19.41
C ALA A 656 22.93 -8.24 -18.75
N ALA A 657 22.99 -7.91 -17.45
CA ALA A 657 24.17 -7.28 -16.86
C ALA A 657 24.97 -8.12 -15.85
N ASP A 658 24.46 -9.23 -15.31
CA ASP A 658 25.23 -10.00 -14.31
C ASP A 658 24.97 -11.51 -14.37
N ARG A 659 26.05 -12.31 -14.40
CA ARG A 659 26.02 -13.78 -14.27
C ARG A 659 25.80 -14.23 -12.82
N GLN A 660 25.85 -13.32 -11.84
CA GLN A 660 25.59 -13.59 -10.42
C GLN A 660 24.31 -12.88 -9.97
N MET A 661 23.40 -13.61 -9.32
CA MET A 661 22.14 -13.05 -8.81
C MET A 661 22.42 -12.09 -7.64
N SER A 662 22.06 -10.81 -7.81
CA SER A 662 22.19 -9.78 -6.77
C SER A 662 20.84 -9.53 -6.07
N LEU A 663 20.85 -9.39 -4.74
CA LEU A 663 19.67 -9.02 -3.92
C LEU A 663 19.01 -7.71 -4.36
N ARG A 664 19.75 -6.82 -5.06
CA ARG A 664 19.20 -5.58 -5.61
C ARG A 664 18.17 -5.82 -6.73
N GLN A 665 18.22 -6.98 -7.39
CA GLN A 665 17.32 -7.36 -8.47
C GLN A 665 15.99 -7.95 -7.97
N ILE A 666 15.93 -8.37 -6.70
CA ILE A 666 14.71 -8.89 -6.06
C ILE A 666 13.91 -7.73 -5.50
N ARG A 667 12.64 -7.62 -5.91
CA ARG A 667 11.71 -6.60 -5.39
C ARG A 667 11.37 -6.87 -3.91
N ALA A 668 10.90 -5.86 -3.19
CA ALA A 668 10.54 -5.98 -1.76
C ALA A 668 9.50 -7.08 -1.46
N ILE A 669 8.49 -7.26 -2.32
CA ILE A 669 7.44 -8.28 -2.14
C ILE A 669 8.03 -9.71 -2.13
N PRO A 670 8.72 -10.18 -3.19
CA PRO A 670 9.30 -11.52 -3.21
C PRO A 670 10.40 -11.70 -2.15
N HIS A 671 11.22 -10.68 -1.88
CA HIS A 671 12.25 -10.77 -0.83
C HIS A 671 11.65 -11.09 0.54
N ASN A 672 10.64 -10.34 0.95
CA ASN A 672 9.96 -10.55 2.22
C ASN A 672 9.15 -11.86 2.25
N ALA A 673 8.58 -12.29 1.12
CA ALA A 673 7.89 -13.57 1.03
C ALA A 673 8.86 -14.76 1.17
N ILE A 674 10.05 -14.69 0.56
CA ILE A 674 11.10 -15.73 0.70
C ILE A 674 11.53 -15.85 2.16
N LEU A 675 11.76 -14.73 2.86
CA LEU A 675 12.16 -14.78 4.27
C LEU A 675 11.08 -15.41 5.17
N GLN A 676 9.81 -15.25 4.83
CA GLN A 676 8.71 -15.94 5.51
C GLN A 676 8.70 -17.44 5.19
N GLN A 677 8.93 -17.84 3.93
CA GLN A 677 9.02 -19.25 3.53
C GLN A 677 10.22 -19.96 4.16
N LEU A 678 11.35 -19.28 4.30
CA LEU A 678 12.52 -19.77 5.02
C LEU A 678 12.28 -19.86 6.54
N GLY A 679 11.16 -19.32 7.04
CA GLY A 679 10.80 -19.36 8.46
C GLY A 679 11.66 -18.44 9.32
N TYR A 680 12.28 -17.40 8.76
CA TYR A 680 13.13 -16.49 9.52
C TYR A 680 13.10 -15.07 8.93
N PRO A 681 12.20 -14.20 9.40
CA PRO A 681 12.02 -12.83 8.89
C PRO A 681 13.16 -11.90 9.36
N VAL A 682 14.38 -12.15 8.87
CA VAL A 682 15.62 -11.50 9.33
C VAL A 682 15.63 -9.98 9.13
N ASN A 683 14.91 -9.49 8.12
CA ASN A 683 14.74 -8.05 7.87
C ASN A 683 13.91 -7.35 8.96
N VAL A 684 13.20 -8.09 9.82
CA VAL A 684 12.46 -7.55 10.96
C VAL A 684 13.22 -7.76 12.28
N ILE A 685 13.75 -8.96 12.49
CA ILE A 685 14.32 -9.37 13.79
C ILE A 685 15.84 -9.17 13.91
N GLY A 686 16.55 -9.18 12.78
CA GLY A 686 18.01 -9.18 12.73
C GLY A 686 18.62 -7.90 13.33
N GLY A 687 19.66 -8.08 14.15
CA GLY A 687 20.44 -6.97 14.73
C GLY A 687 19.84 -6.35 15.99
N PHE A 688 18.57 -6.63 16.34
CA PHE A 688 17.92 -6.00 17.49
C PHE A 688 18.58 -6.38 18.82
N GLY A 689 18.89 -7.67 19.03
CA GLY A 689 19.60 -8.15 20.22
C GLY A 689 21.04 -7.65 20.26
N THR A 690 21.76 -7.77 19.15
CA THR A 690 23.15 -7.29 18.99
C THR A 690 23.28 -5.80 19.27
N ALA A 691 22.27 -4.99 18.92
CA ALA A 691 22.27 -3.55 19.19
C ALA A 691 22.24 -3.20 20.68
N ALA A 692 21.85 -4.13 21.55
CA ALA A 692 21.89 -3.95 23.00
C ALA A 692 23.21 -4.40 23.64
N GLU A 693 24.11 -5.07 22.89
CA GLU A 693 25.39 -5.56 23.42
C GLU A 693 26.22 -4.41 24.00
N GLY A 694 26.85 -4.67 25.16
CA GLY A 694 27.60 -3.67 25.91
C GLY A 694 26.77 -2.67 26.72
N ASN A 695 25.45 -2.57 26.49
CA ASN A 695 24.54 -1.65 27.18
C ASN A 695 23.15 -2.26 27.42
N VAL A 696 23.10 -3.55 27.81
CA VAL A 696 21.86 -4.34 27.87
C VAL A 696 20.85 -3.75 28.85
N GLU A 697 21.27 -3.42 30.07
CA GLU A 697 20.39 -2.90 31.12
C GLU A 697 19.83 -1.52 30.75
N ALA A 698 20.67 -0.65 30.18
CA ALA A 698 20.29 0.69 29.76
C ALA A 698 19.31 0.63 28.57
N SER A 699 19.59 -0.22 27.58
CA SER A 699 18.70 -0.48 26.45
C SER A 699 17.37 -1.07 26.91
N ALA A 700 17.40 -2.04 27.82
CA ALA A 700 16.19 -2.64 28.39
C ALA A 700 15.39 -1.64 29.24
N GLY A 701 16.05 -0.73 29.97
CA GLY A 701 15.39 0.39 30.64
C GLY A 701 14.66 1.29 29.65
N LEU A 702 15.37 1.77 28.63
CA LEU A 702 14.82 2.63 27.58
C LEU A 702 13.61 1.98 26.88
N LEU A 703 13.73 0.72 26.46
CA LEU A 703 12.67 0.00 25.75
C LEU A 703 11.44 -0.27 26.63
N ARG A 704 11.62 -0.42 27.95
CA ARG A 704 10.51 -0.61 28.91
C ARG A 704 9.81 0.70 29.26
N GLU A 705 10.55 1.79 29.39
CA GLU A 705 10.01 3.10 29.82
C GLU A 705 9.46 3.93 28.66
N SER A 706 9.86 3.63 27.41
CA SER A 706 9.39 4.31 26.22
C SER A 706 8.16 3.64 25.59
N ALA A 707 7.14 4.43 25.23
CA ALA A 707 6.01 3.94 24.45
C ALA A 707 6.44 3.48 23.04
N ARG A 708 7.32 4.22 22.36
CA ARG A 708 7.91 3.80 21.08
C ARG A 708 8.77 2.55 21.23
N GLY A 709 9.58 2.46 22.28
CA GLY A 709 10.39 1.28 22.61
C GLY A 709 9.54 0.03 22.82
N GLN A 710 8.46 0.14 23.59
CA GLN A 710 7.50 -0.96 23.79
C GLN A 710 6.84 -1.39 22.48
N GLN A 711 6.53 -0.44 21.58
CA GLN A 711 6.00 -0.75 20.25
C GLN A 711 7.00 -1.54 19.41
N LEU A 712 8.29 -1.16 19.40
CA LEU A 712 9.35 -1.92 18.73
C LEU A 712 9.41 -3.36 19.26
N VAL A 713 9.33 -3.54 20.58
CA VAL A 713 9.37 -4.87 21.22
C VAL A 713 8.13 -5.71 20.87
N ARG A 714 6.94 -5.11 20.76
CA ARG A 714 5.73 -5.83 20.31
C ARG A 714 5.89 -6.35 18.88
N LEU A 715 6.41 -5.53 17.95
CA LEU A 715 6.71 -5.98 16.59
C LEU A 715 7.71 -7.13 16.60
N LEU A 716 8.81 -6.98 17.35
CA LEU A 716 9.85 -8.00 17.44
C LEU A 716 9.31 -9.33 17.98
N ARG A 717 8.51 -9.30 19.04
CA ARG A 717 7.91 -10.52 19.62
C ARG A 717 7.00 -11.22 18.62
N ALA A 718 6.19 -10.46 17.88
CA ALA A 718 5.31 -11.02 16.85
C ALA A 718 6.09 -11.59 15.67
N ALA A 719 7.19 -10.98 15.25
CA ALA A 719 8.04 -11.52 14.19
C ALA A 719 8.80 -12.78 14.68
N ASN A 720 9.31 -12.74 15.90
CA ASN A 720 10.06 -13.85 16.50
C ASN A 720 9.19 -15.08 16.77
N SER A 721 7.87 -14.95 16.98
CA SER A 721 6.99 -16.11 17.11
C SER A 721 6.86 -16.96 15.84
N TYR A 722 7.26 -16.41 14.69
CA TYR A 722 7.34 -17.15 13.42
C TYR A 722 8.78 -17.55 13.05
N ALA A 723 9.77 -17.16 13.85
CA ALA A 723 11.18 -17.33 13.52
C ALA A 723 11.72 -18.66 14.03
N SER A 724 12.33 -19.44 13.14
CA SER A 724 13.04 -20.68 13.45
C SER A 724 14.34 -20.74 12.65
N ILE A 725 15.47 -20.52 13.34
CA ILE A 725 16.79 -20.68 12.72
C ILE A 725 17.03 -22.13 12.26
N LYS A 726 16.39 -23.10 12.92
CA LYS A 726 16.46 -24.52 12.56
C LYS A 726 15.75 -24.78 11.21
N THR A 727 14.72 -24.01 10.87
CA THR A 727 14.06 -24.10 9.55
C THR A 727 15.02 -23.67 8.43
N VAL A 728 15.65 -22.49 8.57
CA VAL A 728 16.66 -22.02 7.59
C VAL A 728 17.83 -22.99 7.48
N ALA A 729 18.32 -23.50 8.61
CA ALA A 729 19.40 -24.49 8.61
C ALA A 729 18.99 -25.80 7.92
N ALA A 730 17.73 -26.24 8.07
CA ALA A 730 17.23 -27.46 7.41
C ALA A 730 17.22 -27.32 5.88
N PHE A 731 16.91 -26.13 5.36
CA PHE A 731 17.08 -25.81 3.95
C PHE A 731 18.56 -25.86 3.54
N GLY A 732 19.46 -25.34 4.38
CA GLY A 732 20.91 -25.42 4.16
C GLY A 732 21.44 -26.85 4.05
N GLU A 733 20.93 -27.78 4.87
CA GLU A 733 21.32 -29.21 4.82
C GLU A 733 20.99 -29.88 3.48
N LEU A 734 20.08 -29.33 2.67
CA LEU A 734 19.82 -29.86 1.33
C LEU A 734 21.00 -29.63 0.36
N PHE A 735 21.94 -28.74 0.70
CA PHE A 735 23.19 -28.54 -0.04
C PHE A 735 24.34 -29.44 0.47
N ASN A 736 24.12 -30.23 1.53
CA ASN A 736 25.12 -31.11 2.09
C ASN A 736 25.29 -32.37 1.22
N SER A 737 26.40 -32.49 0.49
CA SER A 737 26.69 -33.64 -0.38
C SER A 737 26.72 -34.97 0.39
N ALA A 738 27.23 -34.97 1.63
CA ALA A 738 27.30 -36.16 2.47
C ALA A 738 25.92 -36.68 2.88
N TYR A 739 24.94 -35.79 3.08
CA TYR A 739 23.57 -36.18 3.37
C TYR A 739 23.01 -37.04 2.23
N TRP A 740 23.09 -36.55 0.99
CA TRP A 740 22.60 -37.27 -0.19
C TRP A 740 23.35 -38.57 -0.45
N ALA A 741 24.68 -38.59 -0.28
CA ALA A 741 25.48 -39.81 -0.42
C ALA A 741 25.11 -40.90 0.61
N SER A 742 24.72 -40.48 1.82
CA SER A 742 24.41 -41.40 2.92
C SER A 742 23.02 -42.04 2.83
N ARG A 743 22.07 -41.40 2.13
CA ARG A 743 20.68 -41.87 2.00
C ARG A 743 20.56 -43.30 1.44
N PRO A 744 21.15 -43.63 0.27
CA PRO A 744 21.04 -44.97 -0.29
C PRO A 744 21.95 -46.02 0.38
N TYR A 745 22.85 -45.61 1.27
CA TYR A 745 23.95 -46.47 1.78
C TYR A 745 23.46 -47.76 2.46
N ARG A 746 22.33 -47.72 3.17
CA ARG A 746 21.78 -48.90 3.87
C ARG A 746 20.89 -49.78 2.99
N GLY A 747 20.61 -49.34 1.76
CA GLY A 747 19.80 -50.07 0.80
C GLY A 747 18.29 -50.00 1.03
N ASP A 748 17.82 -49.20 1.99
CA ASP A 748 16.40 -49.06 2.36
C ASP A 748 15.64 -48.03 1.49
N GLU A 749 16.33 -47.22 0.70
CA GLU A 749 15.79 -46.08 -0.07
C GLU A 749 16.18 -46.21 -1.57
N GLN A 750 15.87 -47.35 -2.20
CA GLN A 750 16.33 -47.69 -3.58
C GLN A 750 15.68 -46.87 -4.69
N GLY A 751 14.41 -46.47 -4.54
CA GLY A 751 13.64 -45.73 -5.56
C GLY A 751 14.16 -44.32 -5.81
N ILE A 752 14.91 -43.76 -4.86
CA ILE A 752 15.55 -42.43 -4.95
C ILE A 752 17.08 -42.49 -5.02
N ALA A 753 17.68 -43.68 -5.07
CA ALA A 753 19.12 -43.87 -4.94
C ALA A 753 19.91 -43.13 -6.04
N ASP A 754 19.52 -43.29 -7.31
CA ASP A 754 20.20 -42.64 -8.45
C ASP A 754 20.14 -41.11 -8.34
N GLY A 755 18.98 -40.57 -7.98
CA GLY A 755 18.81 -39.13 -7.76
C GLY A 755 19.65 -38.60 -6.60
N CYS A 756 19.72 -39.34 -5.49
CA CYS A 756 20.56 -38.98 -4.35
C CYS A 756 22.05 -39.00 -4.70
N LEU A 757 22.53 -40.02 -5.42
CA LEU A 757 23.93 -40.11 -5.84
C LEU A 757 24.29 -39.00 -6.83
N ALA A 758 23.41 -38.67 -7.77
CA ALA A 758 23.60 -37.56 -8.70
C ALA A 758 23.68 -36.21 -7.97
N LEU A 759 22.79 -35.96 -7.01
CA LEU A 759 22.83 -34.77 -6.16
C LEU A 759 24.10 -34.71 -5.31
N ALA A 760 24.50 -35.84 -4.72
CA ALA A 760 25.73 -35.92 -3.93
C ALA A 760 26.96 -35.52 -4.76
N GLU A 761 27.10 -36.10 -5.96
CA GLU A 761 28.21 -35.77 -6.87
C GLU A 761 28.18 -34.30 -7.30
N TYR A 762 26.99 -33.78 -7.66
CA TYR A 762 26.84 -32.38 -8.06
C TYR A 762 27.25 -31.41 -6.95
N LEU A 763 26.83 -31.68 -5.71
CA LEU A 763 27.05 -30.83 -4.55
C LEU A 763 28.47 -30.91 -3.99
N THR A 764 29.30 -31.88 -4.39
CA THR A 764 30.74 -31.90 -4.00
C THR A 764 31.52 -30.67 -4.47
N LYS A 765 30.98 -29.92 -5.44
CA LYS A 765 31.59 -28.71 -6.00
C LYS A 765 31.02 -27.42 -5.41
N ASP A 766 30.06 -27.52 -4.49
CA ASP A 766 29.27 -26.39 -3.97
C ASP A 766 29.69 -25.94 -2.54
N ASP A 767 30.73 -26.59 -2.00
CA ASP A 767 31.42 -26.32 -0.72
C ASP A 767 32.25 -25.03 -0.73
#